data_AF-A0A1E5T3P2-F1
#
_entry.id   AF-A0A1E5T3P2-F1
#
_cell.length_a   1.000
_cell.length_b   1.000
_cell.length_c   1.000
_cell.angle_alpha   90.00
_cell.angle_beta   90.00
_cell.angle_gamma   90.00
#
_symmetry.space_group_name_H-M   'P 1'
#
loop_
_entity.id
_entity.type
_entity.pdbx_description
1 polymer ?
#
loop_
_entity_poly.entity_id
_entity_poly.type
_entity_poly.pdbx_seq_one_letter_code
_entity_poly.pdbx_strand_id
1 'polypeptide(L)'
;MKKILTSVLLILFSFLIGNSQIDGHNSRVKIFTVNHLGAVSLADKMLVVDSIGNEVKHFTIQDLEKQPDDIYNTDALFTYNRSIDFLTCHLSLNRAPCFMCFTTDNNLFTDFRDKTFIIMDDLILTANDEASIETAGSKLHLGDDIPIKLLAPNINIEEDLIIEDNNVSNRVASKRQLDLVKPSLDTYKGKGITKTDSITGDNLEVVIGGISNSGGSERTTLSPSIPGIQIEGNAIFGYDSMQINNETDSGSTVIINDAVEDVEVILPLTSGRLALQSEIESGGGNPNIVAIMTEFQLYDVSNTNKTLSIQGDFSLTANRIIPPGVTLESGGGVINFAGFKLTGSKTKAIIDPHNILFNLANGGSVDGTWDFNSISANNVGANPDGILYASAGSISASTNLLTITGANFTSSDINDVLFIQGAGAGGETLVTTIASIVSPTTVTLVDNAVVTITNTDVGTGTDNYEAFLAQAYIRNSSDCPMSFNNGIYYTRAVAAEQKSANTPKGLVYGYGTDVVIEGNGAEIRSLPHNYEESYFMSFYEIKRLAVSNLLIIGETLYHDESVGGAHEGVHGFTFLDNVETATFINCESSYFQADGWYGKGDTQFTNIIAGTKAIAGNVDSRLSLGNIDGYGNIQVEETDYIYSTDMLDITTFQWDDNPFYHVTGSGFAGWSGLTFPTYEVIYYDSRGVFIEKSPIQTFYNKIPIRNPNWAQMRLVFKDVTDKELINVRIRPDLLGSHISLFNCNATFNKREGLSNGPSYFLWQGGLIADNGDKEPGFGTNHEDRRGLNMNVTYRDVIFRNNYGGDLSFVGTKNVTLDNIHLERSTRNNWSPQVYEIGISSTARNLKITNSTIEGKSVSLSRNAKVDNLFMNGGRITTEGNAVYIKNSHFHNVIMPTVENEYARMKDAFEHCKFTYDDPAMLLGATNIFRDDTNKLDLNDVEVIFNWQGRSTYLQEKVFTYELSDYYSTSFFAHTLNQTINYGGEIKNFKVYGAKPSLDSRDYSSENFYIPHTNYTNAYFGTSVEFQRGVPRSLTHSNFKVDGWLQFNLNQYENTVTGNEYTHKFNDGYVHINNDYNWTNSGSNLLDTEAKYFNLEFNDFDFDLQVSSSQIGSSNRYMRLKHFGTTRFNRCSFKSVSAKIIDFTNTLIFPATFGAVTIKNPKLDNVIFILRPEDKLLFTYPDANCPAYIDNSTAVEALGIGYYYKDSSNKNKFEITY
;
A
#
# COMPACT_ATOMS: atom_id res chain seq x y z
N MET A 1 -2.79 -30.77 54.89
CA MET A 1 -2.03 -32.05 55.03
C MET A 1 -1.33 -32.28 53.70
N LYS A 2 -0.03 -32.06 53.66
CA LYS A 2 1.04 -33.06 53.89
C LYS A 2 1.30 -33.85 52.59
N LYS A 3 2.37 -33.53 51.84
CA LYS A 3 3.80 -33.86 52.06
C LYS A 3 4.12 -35.24 51.45
N ILE A 4 5.27 -35.58 50.85
CA ILE A 4 6.58 -34.95 50.52
C ILE A 4 7.44 -36.09 49.92
N LEU A 5 8.43 -35.77 49.06
CA LEU A 5 9.90 -36.08 49.16
C LEU A 5 10.57 -35.88 47.78
N THR A 6 11.48 -34.94 47.49
CA THR A 6 12.65 -34.29 48.15
C THR A 6 13.99 -34.94 47.80
N SER A 7 14.91 -34.16 47.19
CA SER A 7 16.33 -33.90 47.58
C SER A 7 17.00 -32.99 46.51
N VAL A 8 17.33 -31.69 46.72
CA VAL A 8 18.31 -30.99 47.62
C VAL A 8 19.70 -30.83 46.97
N LEU A 9 20.12 -29.60 46.66
CA LEU A 9 21.13 -28.83 47.43
C LEU A 9 21.18 -27.34 47.00
N LEU A 10 21.46 -26.49 48.00
CA LEU A 10 21.35 -25.03 48.11
C LEU A 10 22.75 -24.38 48.04
N ILE A 11 22.87 -23.09 47.67
CA ILE A 11 23.44 -21.97 48.48
C ILE A 11 23.38 -20.63 47.71
N LEU A 12 23.09 -19.57 48.47
CA LEU A 12 22.86 -18.16 48.12
C LEU A 12 24.09 -17.25 48.37
N PHE A 13 23.97 -16.00 47.87
CA PHE A 13 24.53 -14.69 48.31
C PHE A 13 25.73 -14.03 47.55
N SER A 14 25.37 -13.03 46.73
CA SER A 14 25.73 -11.59 46.70
C SER A 14 27.17 -11.01 46.67
N PHE A 15 27.37 -10.15 45.64
CA PHE A 15 27.98 -8.80 45.55
C PHE A 15 29.51 -8.49 45.70
N LEU A 16 29.97 -7.68 44.72
CA LEU A 16 30.98 -6.58 44.71
C LEU A 16 32.50 -6.86 44.51
N ILE A 17 33.04 -6.12 43.52
CA ILE A 17 34.42 -5.64 43.26
C ILE A 17 35.53 -6.66 42.96
N GLY A 18 36.16 -6.48 41.80
CA GLY A 18 37.46 -7.09 41.48
C GLY A 18 38.03 -6.62 40.15
N ASN A 19 38.79 -5.52 40.20
CA ASN A 19 39.75 -5.09 39.18
C ASN A 19 40.60 -6.26 38.66
N SER A 20 40.79 -6.33 37.34
CA SER A 20 42.11 -6.69 36.81
C SER A 20 42.36 -5.97 35.48
N GLN A 21 43.29 -5.01 35.54
CA GLN A 21 44.11 -4.62 34.41
C GLN A 21 44.81 -5.87 33.86
N ILE A 22 44.79 -6.05 32.55
CA ILE A 22 45.92 -6.63 31.82
C ILE A 22 46.20 -5.70 30.65
N ASP A 23 47.18 -4.81 30.87
CA ASP A 23 47.97 -4.21 29.81
C ASP A 23 48.76 -5.30 29.08
N GLY A 24 48.78 -5.21 27.75
CA GLY A 24 49.50 -6.17 26.91
C GLY A 24 49.65 -5.68 25.48
N HIS A 25 50.44 -4.62 25.30
CA HIS A 25 51.03 -4.27 24.01
C HIS A 25 51.60 -5.50 23.30
N ASN A 26 51.22 -5.71 22.03
CA ASN A 26 52.13 -6.25 21.02
C ASN A 26 51.71 -5.83 19.62
N SER A 27 52.40 -4.79 19.17
CA SER A 27 52.63 -4.43 17.78
C SER A 27 53.08 -5.67 16.97
N ARG A 28 52.38 -5.97 15.88
CA ARG A 28 52.93 -6.73 14.76
C ARG A 28 52.54 -6.09 13.44
N VAL A 29 53.49 -5.29 12.96
CA VAL A 29 53.72 -4.99 11.55
C VAL A 29 53.67 -6.30 10.76
N LYS A 30 52.76 -6.40 9.78
CA LYS A 30 52.86 -7.39 8.70
C LYS A 30 53.32 -6.67 7.43
N ILE A 31 54.57 -6.95 7.08
CA ILE A 31 55.18 -6.64 5.78
C ILE A 31 54.53 -7.59 4.76
N PHE A 32 53.84 -7.06 3.75
CA PHE A 32 53.46 -7.84 2.58
C PHE A 32 54.70 -8.09 1.72
N THR A 33 55.02 -9.36 1.50
CA THR A 33 55.98 -9.77 0.48
C THR A 33 55.18 -10.12 -0.76
N VAL A 34 55.30 -9.31 -1.82
CA VAL A 34 54.75 -9.60 -3.15
C VAL A 34 55.76 -10.47 -3.89
N ASN A 35 55.32 -11.62 -4.40
CA ASN A 35 56.01 -12.35 -5.46
C ASN A 35 55.07 -12.54 -6.65
N HIS A 36 55.60 -12.18 -7.82
CA HIS A 36 54.98 -12.11 -9.15
C HIS A 36 54.35 -13.41 -9.66
N LEU A 37 53.27 -13.31 -10.46
CA LEU A 37 53.27 -13.44 -11.94
C LEU A 37 51.83 -13.52 -12.49
N GLY A 38 51.55 -12.75 -13.55
CA GLY A 38 50.33 -12.90 -14.36
C GLY A 38 49.76 -11.59 -14.88
N ALA A 39 50.44 -10.97 -15.85
CA ALA A 39 49.99 -9.75 -16.50
C ALA A 39 48.74 -9.98 -17.36
N VAL A 40 47.70 -9.17 -17.14
CA VAL A 40 46.75 -8.76 -18.19
C VAL A 40 46.61 -7.23 -18.08
N SER A 41 47.05 -6.56 -19.13
CA SER A 41 47.02 -5.11 -19.30
C SER A 41 45.62 -4.67 -19.73
N LEU A 42 44.89 -3.97 -18.86
CA LEU A 42 43.86 -3.02 -19.25
C LEU A 42 44.14 -1.71 -18.50
N ALA A 43 44.27 -0.63 -19.27
CA ALA A 43 44.62 0.69 -18.78
C ALA A 43 43.36 1.39 -18.24
N ASP A 44 43.16 1.36 -16.93
CA ASP A 44 42.13 2.16 -16.27
C ASP A 44 42.75 3.42 -15.67
N LYS A 45 42.44 4.58 -16.26
CA LYS A 45 42.59 5.89 -15.62
C LYS A 45 41.24 6.26 -15.02
N MET A 46 41.19 6.47 -13.72
CA MET A 46 39.98 6.93 -13.03
C MET A 46 39.97 8.46 -13.01
N LEU A 47 38.88 9.07 -13.48
CA LEU A 47 38.66 10.52 -13.46
C LEU A 47 37.82 10.85 -12.23
N VAL A 48 38.35 11.66 -11.31
CA VAL A 48 37.58 12.22 -10.19
C VAL A 48 37.47 13.72 -10.41
N VAL A 49 36.24 14.23 -10.49
CA VAL A 49 35.94 15.65 -10.64
C VAL A 49 35.38 16.13 -9.31
N ASP A 50 36.02 17.15 -8.71
CA ASP A 50 35.45 17.84 -7.56
C ASP A 50 34.23 18.66 -7.99
N SER A 51 33.20 18.65 -7.15
CA SER A 51 31.92 19.35 -7.21
C SER A 51 31.98 20.86 -7.51
N ILE A 52 33.16 21.48 -7.49
CA ILE A 52 33.35 22.93 -7.74
C ILE A 52 34.16 23.25 -9.01
N GLY A 53 34.41 22.26 -9.88
CA GLY A 53 34.78 22.50 -11.28
C GLY A 53 36.13 23.20 -11.53
N ASN A 54 37.08 23.15 -10.61
CA ASN A 54 38.42 23.69 -10.84
C ASN A 54 39.53 22.66 -10.53
N GLU A 55 40.34 22.40 -11.56
CA GLU A 55 41.55 21.56 -11.62
C GLU A 55 41.36 20.03 -11.76
N VAL A 56 41.81 19.50 -12.91
CA VAL A 56 41.87 18.06 -13.20
C VAL A 56 43.24 17.53 -12.79
N LYS A 57 43.30 16.67 -11.77
CA LYS A 57 44.52 15.92 -11.42
C LYS A 57 44.38 14.47 -11.81
N HIS A 58 45.43 13.94 -12.44
CA HIS A 58 45.53 12.54 -12.82
C HIS A 58 46.21 11.77 -11.69
N PHE A 59 45.53 10.78 -11.12
CA PHE A 59 46.13 9.86 -10.15
C PHE A 59 46.49 8.55 -10.85
N THR A 60 47.67 8.02 -10.53
CA THR A 60 48.07 6.65 -10.86
C THR A 60 47.82 5.73 -9.66
N ILE A 61 47.73 4.42 -9.90
CA ILE A 61 47.59 3.43 -8.81
C ILE A 61 48.74 3.54 -7.79
N GLN A 62 49.93 3.96 -8.23
CA GLN A 62 51.08 4.22 -7.34
C GLN A 62 50.94 5.46 -6.45
N ASP A 63 50.04 6.40 -6.76
CA ASP A 63 49.77 7.57 -5.91
C ASP A 63 48.82 7.21 -4.76
N LEU A 64 47.89 6.27 -4.97
CA LEU A 64 46.95 5.76 -3.96
C LEU A 64 47.62 4.87 -2.90
N GLU A 65 48.72 4.19 -3.25
CA GLU A 65 49.47 3.34 -2.29
C GLU A 65 50.35 4.14 -1.31
N LYS A 66 50.56 5.45 -1.52
CA LYS A 66 51.51 6.26 -0.73
C LYS A 66 50.88 7.17 0.33
N GLN A 67 49.56 7.35 0.35
CA GLN A 67 48.86 8.19 1.34
C GLN A 67 47.48 7.64 1.72
N PRO A 68 47.40 6.64 2.62
CA PRO A 68 46.12 6.04 3.04
C PRO A 68 45.29 6.90 4.00
N ASP A 69 45.88 7.93 4.63
CA ASP A 69 45.23 8.67 5.73
C ASP A 69 44.38 9.88 5.29
N ASP A 70 44.48 10.33 4.03
CA ASP A 70 43.74 11.52 3.53
C ASP A 70 42.40 11.19 2.84
N ILE A 71 42.01 9.92 2.73
CA ILE A 71 40.81 9.48 1.97
C ILE A 71 39.56 9.33 2.86
N TYR A 72 39.69 9.38 4.19
CA TYR A 72 38.55 9.18 5.11
C TYR A 72 37.69 10.44 5.39
N ASN A 73 37.96 11.58 4.74
CA ASN A 73 37.29 12.85 5.07
C ASN A 73 36.81 13.67 3.86
N THR A 74 36.61 13.04 2.70
CA THR A 74 35.98 13.69 1.53
C THR A 74 34.71 12.96 1.14
N ASP A 75 33.60 13.71 0.99
CA ASP A 75 32.28 13.26 0.54
C ASP A 75 32.31 12.74 -0.92
N ALA A 76 33.01 11.64 -1.17
CA ALA A 76 33.05 10.95 -2.44
C ALA A 76 32.07 9.78 -2.43
N LEU A 77 30.96 9.93 -3.14
CA LEU A 77 29.94 8.90 -3.33
C LEU A 77 30.48 7.79 -4.25
N PHE A 78 31.02 6.71 -3.69
CA PHE A 78 31.45 5.55 -4.49
C PHE A 78 30.25 4.66 -4.83
N THR A 79 29.83 4.65 -6.10
CA THR A 79 28.92 3.63 -6.65
C THR A 79 29.72 2.68 -7.53
N TYR A 80 29.91 1.44 -7.08
CA TYR A 80 30.44 0.36 -7.91
C TYR A 80 29.26 -0.43 -8.46
N ASN A 81 28.88 -0.19 -9.71
CA ASN A 81 27.74 -0.85 -10.35
C ASN A 81 28.18 -1.55 -11.65
N ARG A 82 28.19 -2.88 -11.63
CA ARG A 82 28.30 -3.73 -12.82
C ARG A 82 26.90 -4.24 -13.18
N SER A 83 26.17 -3.43 -13.91
CA SER A 83 25.01 -3.83 -14.71
C SER A 83 24.72 -2.68 -15.66
N ILE A 84 24.67 -3.00 -16.95
CA ILE A 84 24.27 -2.07 -18.01
C ILE A 84 22.83 -1.67 -17.70
N ASP A 85 22.61 -0.43 -17.27
CA ASP A 85 21.36 0.30 -17.46
C ASP A 85 21.53 1.80 -17.21
N PHE A 86 20.99 2.56 -18.17
CA PHE A 86 20.57 3.97 -18.23
C PHE A 86 21.19 5.00 -17.25
N LEU A 87 21.96 5.92 -17.84
CA LEU A 87 22.44 7.15 -17.21
C LEU A 87 21.29 8.17 -17.08
N THR A 88 20.72 8.33 -15.88
CA THR A 88 19.81 9.43 -15.55
C THR A 88 20.63 10.68 -15.23
N CYS A 89 20.71 11.64 -16.15
CA CYS A 89 21.33 12.94 -15.90
C CYS A 89 20.26 13.92 -15.37
N HIS A 90 20.43 14.43 -14.15
CA HIS A 90 19.63 15.54 -13.63
C HIS A 90 20.14 16.85 -14.21
N LEU A 91 19.39 17.43 -15.17
CA LEU A 91 19.58 18.80 -15.62
C LEU A 91 18.26 19.57 -15.48
N SER A 92 18.29 20.54 -14.57
CA SER A 92 17.30 21.60 -14.46
C SER A 92 17.48 22.56 -15.64
N LEU A 93 16.46 22.72 -16.50
CA LEU A 93 15.97 24.01 -17.01
C LEU A 93 14.85 23.88 -18.07
N ASN A 94 14.10 24.97 -18.16
CA ASN A 94 12.83 25.20 -18.86
C ASN A 94 12.79 24.93 -20.38
N ARG A 95 11.63 24.43 -20.83
CA ARG A 95 10.98 24.57 -22.17
C ARG A 95 11.86 24.31 -23.42
N ALA A 96 11.95 23.04 -23.84
CA ALA A 96 11.89 22.54 -25.24
C ALA A 96 12.16 21.01 -25.25
N PRO A 97 11.54 20.20 -26.13
CA PRO A 97 11.76 18.75 -26.13
C PRO A 97 13.08 18.39 -26.83
N CYS A 98 13.89 17.55 -26.18
CA CYS A 98 15.03 16.86 -26.80
C CYS A 98 14.68 15.37 -26.95
N PHE A 99 14.84 14.83 -28.16
CA PHE A 99 14.66 13.39 -28.45
C PHE A 99 16.03 12.71 -28.61
N MET A 100 16.18 11.55 -27.98
CA MET A 100 17.36 10.69 -28.05
C MET A 100 17.12 9.59 -29.09
N CYS A 101 18.09 9.33 -29.98
CA CYS A 101 18.02 8.26 -30.98
C CYS A 101 19.14 7.25 -30.70
N PHE A 102 18.83 5.97 -30.67
CA PHE A 102 19.82 4.89 -30.58
C PHE A 102 19.95 4.20 -31.94
N THR A 103 21.19 3.94 -32.36
CA THR A 103 21.49 3.06 -33.50
C THR A 103 22.50 2.01 -33.06
N THR A 104 22.20 0.74 -33.31
CA THR A 104 23.14 -0.38 -33.16
C THR A 104 23.78 -0.64 -34.52
N ASP A 105 25.03 -0.22 -34.71
CA ASP A 105 26.12 -1.03 -35.27
C ASP A 105 27.29 -0.22 -35.82
N ASN A 106 28.48 -0.77 -35.63
CA ASN A 106 29.76 -0.25 -36.10
C ASN A 106 29.88 -0.40 -37.62
N ASN A 107 29.82 0.70 -38.38
CA ASN A 107 30.64 0.91 -39.59
C ASN A 107 30.68 2.40 -40.01
N LEU A 108 31.82 2.79 -40.58
CA LEU A 108 32.19 4.16 -40.92
C LEU A 108 31.47 4.74 -42.18
N PHE A 109 31.13 6.03 -42.05
CA PHE A 109 30.99 7.12 -43.03
C PHE A 109 29.66 7.48 -43.74
N THR A 110 29.38 8.79 -43.60
CA THR A 110 28.76 9.79 -44.51
C THR A 110 27.25 9.81 -44.81
N ASP A 111 26.71 11.02 -44.55
CA ASP A 111 25.55 11.72 -45.14
C ASP A 111 24.17 11.49 -44.52
N PHE A 112 23.63 12.55 -43.91
CA PHE A 112 22.28 12.63 -43.34
C PHE A 112 21.45 13.63 -44.15
N ARG A 113 20.62 13.11 -45.06
CA ARG A 113 19.37 13.75 -45.47
C ARG A 113 18.27 12.69 -45.45
N ASP A 114 17.12 13.11 -44.93
CA ASP A 114 15.86 12.39 -44.77
C ASP A 114 15.72 11.61 -43.45
N LYS A 115 14.95 12.19 -42.53
CA LYS A 115 14.52 11.57 -41.26
C LYS A 115 13.23 10.81 -41.50
N THR A 116 13.31 9.48 -41.48
CA THR A 116 12.15 8.59 -41.36
C THR A 116 12.00 8.20 -39.89
N PHE A 117 10.78 8.28 -39.34
CA PHE A 117 10.46 7.82 -37.99
C PHE A 117 9.78 6.45 -38.08
N ILE A 118 10.24 5.47 -37.30
CA ILE A 118 9.60 4.16 -37.16
C ILE A 118 9.13 4.06 -35.71
N ILE A 119 7.82 3.87 -35.51
CA ILE A 119 7.21 3.55 -34.22
C ILE A 119 7.08 2.03 -34.18
N MET A 120 7.68 1.39 -33.19
CA MET A 120 7.53 -0.04 -32.94
C MET A 120 6.61 -0.17 -31.72
N ASP A 121 5.39 -0.65 -31.98
CA ASP A 121 4.35 -1.10 -31.05
C ASP A 121 3.27 -0.10 -30.58
N ASP A 122 2.10 -0.70 -30.26
CA ASP A 122 0.73 -0.17 -30.27
C ASP A 122 0.49 1.18 -29.59
N LEU A 123 -0.18 2.10 -30.30
CA LEU A 123 -0.64 3.38 -29.78
C LEU A 123 -2.11 3.26 -29.31
N ILE A 124 -2.33 3.24 -28.01
CA ILE A 124 -3.68 3.31 -27.40
C ILE A 124 -3.92 4.76 -26.96
N LEU A 125 -4.88 5.44 -27.59
CA LEU A 125 -5.33 6.78 -27.19
C LEU A 125 -6.64 6.65 -26.40
N THR A 126 -6.59 6.91 -25.09
CA THR A 126 -7.78 7.09 -24.26
C THR A 126 -8.05 8.58 -24.10
N ALA A 127 -9.18 9.05 -24.60
CA ALA A 127 -9.61 10.43 -24.39
C ALA A 127 -10.45 10.51 -23.12
N ASN A 128 -9.95 11.21 -22.10
CA ASN A 128 -10.76 11.81 -21.06
C ASN A 128 -10.36 13.29 -20.97
N ASP A 129 -11.38 14.14 -21.11
CA ASP A 129 -11.46 15.59 -20.88
C ASP A 129 -10.41 16.50 -21.55
N GLU A 130 -10.90 17.25 -22.56
CA GLU A 130 -10.36 18.47 -23.17
C GLU A 130 -8.84 18.65 -23.18
N ALA A 131 -8.17 17.98 -24.12
CA ALA A 131 -6.83 18.36 -24.57
C ALA A 131 -6.87 18.68 -26.07
N SER A 132 -6.77 19.96 -26.43
CA SER A 132 -6.50 20.36 -27.82
C SER A 132 -5.02 20.18 -28.13
N ILE A 133 -4.71 19.39 -29.16
CA ILE A 133 -3.37 19.23 -29.71
C ILE A 133 -3.24 20.18 -30.90
N GLU A 134 -2.64 21.36 -30.70
CA GLU A 134 -2.16 22.18 -31.81
C GLU A 134 -0.79 21.66 -32.27
N THR A 135 -0.74 21.00 -33.43
CA THR A 135 0.52 20.69 -34.12
C THR A 135 0.72 21.69 -35.26
N ALA A 136 1.68 22.61 -35.07
CA ALA A 136 2.14 23.46 -36.14
C ALA A 136 2.92 22.62 -37.17
N GLY A 137 2.25 22.27 -38.28
CA GLY A 137 2.88 22.01 -39.57
C GLY A 137 3.76 20.75 -39.67
N SER A 138 3.19 19.55 -39.48
CA SER A 138 3.80 18.30 -39.97
C SER A 138 2.71 17.32 -40.40
N LYS A 139 2.75 16.87 -41.66
CA LYS A 139 1.83 15.84 -42.17
C LYS A 139 2.20 14.48 -41.59
N LEU A 140 1.25 13.83 -40.91
CA LEU A 140 1.36 12.45 -40.45
C LEU A 140 1.07 11.52 -41.65
N HIS A 141 2.05 10.74 -42.11
CA HIS A 141 1.83 9.62 -43.03
C HIS A 141 1.81 8.33 -42.23
N LEU A 142 0.66 7.66 -42.18
CA LEU A 142 0.50 6.31 -41.65
C LEU A 142 0.90 5.32 -42.75
N GLY A 143 1.78 4.38 -42.46
CA GLY A 143 2.15 3.31 -43.41
C GLY A 143 0.98 2.32 -43.60
N ASP A 144 0.90 1.71 -44.78
CA ASP A 144 -0.27 0.98 -45.28
C ASP A 144 -0.68 -0.29 -44.49
N ASP A 145 0.01 -0.67 -43.41
CA ASP A 145 -0.19 -1.94 -42.68
C ASP A 145 -0.36 -1.81 -41.14
N ILE A 146 -0.76 -0.65 -40.60
CA ILE A 146 -1.04 -0.51 -39.15
C ILE A 146 -2.56 -0.57 -38.89
N PRO A 147 -3.09 -1.60 -38.20
CA PRO A 147 -4.50 -1.66 -37.85
C PRO A 147 -4.83 -0.66 -36.74
N ILE A 148 -5.59 0.40 -37.07
CA ILE A 148 -6.14 1.34 -36.08
C ILE A 148 -7.48 0.82 -35.61
N LYS A 149 -7.60 0.51 -34.31
CA LYS A 149 -8.87 0.11 -33.69
C LYS A 149 -9.47 1.29 -32.92
N LEU A 150 -10.41 2.00 -33.54
CA LEU A 150 -11.20 3.05 -32.89
C LEU A 150 -12.39 2.41 -32.18
N LEU A 151 -12.47 2.55 -30.85
CA LEU A 151 -13.59 2.07 -30.05
C LEU A 151 -14.39 3.28 -29.53
N ALA A 152 -15.24 3.86 -30.36
CA ALA A 152 -16.38 4.69 -29.93
C ALA A 152 -17.43 4.80 -31.04
N PRO A 153 -18.72 4.51 -30.77
CA PRO A 153 -19.79 4.75 -31.73
C PRO A 153 -20.27 6.21 -31.64
N ASN A 154 -20.33 6.90 -32.79
CA ASN A 154 -20.97 8.20 -33.04
C ASN A 154 -20.19 9.49 -32.71
N ILE A 155 -19.29 9.91 -33.59
CA ILE A 155 -18.91 11.34 -33.72
C ILE A 155 -18.98 11.75 -35.19
N ASN A 156 -19.95 12.61 -35.51
CA ASN A 156 -19.99 13.41 -36.74
C ASN A 156 -19.20 14.69 -36.48
N ILE A 157 -18.28 15.05 -37.37
CA ILE A 157 -17.55 16.33 -37.34
C ILE A 157 -18.10 17.17 -38.49
N GLU A 158 -18.90 18.19 -38.17
CA GLU A 158 -19.17 19.31 -39.08
C GLU A 158 -18.27 20.49 -38.70
N GLU A 159 -17.78 21.16 -39.75
CA GLU A 159 -16.92 22.32 -39.74
C GLU A 159 -17.63 23.54 -39.12
N ASP A 160 -17.01 24.21 -38.14
CA ASP A 160 -16.63 25.63 -38.25
C ASP A 160 -16.03 26.16 -36.94
N LEU A 161 -14.86 26.77 -37.11
CA LEU A 161 -13.97 27.34 -36.12
C LEU A 161 -14.35 28.80 -35.85
N ILE A 162 -14.65 29.18 -34.60
CA ILE A 162 -14.69 30.58 -34.16
C ILE A 162 -13.69 30.77 -33.03
N ILE A 163 -12.68 31.61 -33.29
CA ILE A 163 -11.69 32.10 -32.32
C ILE A 163 -12.22 33.42 -31.74
N GLU A 164 -12.32 33.53 -30.41
CA GLU A 164 -12.18 34.82 -29.73
C GLU A 164 -11.36 34.70 -28.44
N ASP A 165 -10.31 35.51 -28.41
CA ASP A 165 -9.41 35.82 -27.31
C ASP A 165 -10.05 36.91 -26.42
N ASN A 166 -9.89 36.83 -25.08
CA ASN A 166 -9.59 38.01 -24.25
C ASN A 166 -9.25 37.65 -22.80
N ASN A 167 -8.02 38.00 -22.43
CA ASN A 167 -7.51 38.24 -21.06
C ASN A 167 -8.46 39.02 -20.15
N VAL A 168 -8.66 38.59 -18.88
CA VAL A 168 -8.59 39.46 -17.69
C VAL A 168 -8.16 38.65 -16.46
N SER A 169 -7.11 39.12 -15.78
CA SER A 169 -6.62 38.72 -14.47
C SER A 169 -7.66 38.88 -13.34
N ASN A 170 -7.73 37.95 -12.38
CA ASN A 170 -7.82 38.31 -10.96
C ASN A 170 -7.61 37.13 -9.99
N ARG A 171 -6.81 37.38 -8.96
CA ARG A 171 -6.71 36.63 -7.71
C ARG A 171 -8.10 36.52 -7.06
N VAL A 172 -8.53 35.31 -6.72
CA VAL A 172 -9.49 35.09 -5.62
C VAL A 172 -9.04 33.87 -4.82
N ALA A 173 -8.69 34.13 -3.56
CA ALA A 173 -8.59 33.12 -2.53
C ALA A 173 -10.00 32.59 -2.23
N SER A 174 -10.24 31.29 -2.40
CA SER A 174 -11.48 30.67 -1.93
C SER A 174 -11.22 29.90 -0.64
N LYS A 175 -11.53 30.54 0.49
CA LYS A 175 -12.04 29.86 1.68
C LYS A 175 -13.32 29.12 1.26
N ARG A 176 -13.35 27.79 1.38
CA ARG A 176 -14.60 27.04 1.52
C ARG A 176 -14.71 26.57 2.96
N GLN A 177 -15.52 27.32 3.70
CA GLN A 177 -16.11 26.92 4.96
C GLN A 177 -17.32 26.05 4.59
N LEU A 178 -17.23 24.75 4.81
CA LEU A 178 -18.35 23.83 4.64
C LEU A 178 -19.05 23.71 6.00
N ASP A 179 -20.23 24.32 6.13
CA ASP A 179 -21.11 24.08 7.27
C ASP A 179 -21.71 22.67 7.12
N LEU A 180 -21.31 21.80 8.05
CA LEU A 180 -21.83 20.45 8.24
C LEU A 180 -23.27 20.51 8.78
N VAL A 181 -24.25 20.24 7.92
CA VAL A 181 -25.56 19.75 8.37
C VAL A 181 -25.52 18.23 8.38
N LYS A 182 -25.51 17.66 9.58
CA LYS A 182 -25.63 16.22 9.88
C LYS A 182 -26.89 15.63 9.22
N PRO A 183 -26.84 14.37 8.79
CA PRO A 183 -27.96 13.46 8.98
C PRO A 183 -27.54 12.36 9.97
N SER A 184 -28.07 12.43 11.19
CA SER A 184 -28.14 11.30 12.10
C SER A 184 -29.33 10.44 11.70
N LEU A 185 -29.09 9.22 11.21
CA LEU A 185 -30.11 8.20 11.09
C LEU A 185 -30.05 7.33 12.34
N ASP A 186 -30.98 7.53 13.27
CA ASP A 186 -31.43 6.47 14.16
C ASP A 186 -32.91 6.67 14.55
N THR A 187 -33.70 5.70 14.10
CA THR A 187 -34.98 5.20 14.65
C THR A 187 -35.89 6.14 15.47
N TYR A 188 -37.08 6.48 14.92
CA TYR A 188 -38.32 6.46 15.73
C TYR A 188 -39.57 6.15 14.88
N LYS A 189 -40.37 5.25 15.45
CA LYS A 189 -41.60 4.63 14.96
C LYS A 189 -42.70 5.61 14.58
N GLY A 190 -43.53 5.17 13.64
CA GLY A 190 -44.69 5.89 13.14
C GLY A 190 -45.76 6.26 14.18
N LYS A 191 -46.47 7.34 13.86
CA LYS A 191 -47.87 7.56 14.22
C LYS A 191 -48.58 8.11 13.00
N GLY A 192 -49.54 7.34 12.49
CA GLY A 192 -50.44 7.79 11.45
C GLY A 192 -51.33 8.93 11.95
N ILE A 193 -51.56 9.91 11.07
CA ILE A 193 -52.72 10.81 11.15
C ILE A 193 -53.26 10.98 9.73
N THR A 194 -54.53 10.62 9.60
CA THR A 194 -55.45 10.83 8.50
C THR A 194 -55.79 12.33 8.34
N LYS A 195 -55.82 12.84 7.10
CA LYS A 195 -56.97 13.52 6.44
C LYS A 195 -56.54 14.44 5.29
N THR A 196 -57.23 14.24 4.17
CA THR A 196 -57.87 15.23 3.28
C THR A 196 -57.70 16.71 3.66
N ASP A 197 -57.23 17.55 2.73
CA ASP A 197 -58.11 18.34 1.86
C ASP A 197 -57.32 19.19 0.84
N SER A 198 -58.00 19.41 -0.28
CA SER A 198 -57.76 20.34 -1.40
C SER A 198 -57.13 21.70 -1.08
N ILE A 199 -56.53 22.35 -2.11
CA ILE A 199 -56.95 23.67 -2.66
C ILE A 199 -55.97 24.16 -3.75
N THR A 200 -56.51 24.17 -4.98
CA THR A 200 -56.51 25.19 -6.05
C THR A 200 -55.26 25.99 -6.48
N GLY A 201 -55.11 26.06 -7.81
CA GLY A 201 -55.03 27.29 -8.61
C GLY A 201 -53.64 27.90 -8.70
N ASP A 202 -52.98 28.06 -9.84
CA ASP A 202 -53.35 28.57 -11.17
C ASP A 202 -52.22 29.57 -11.49
N ASN A 203 -51.57 29.44 -12.65
CA ASN A 203 -51.31 30.54 -13.59
C ASN A 203 -50.30 30.15 -14.69
N LEU A 204 -50.77 30.35 -15.93
CA LEU A 204 -50.12 30.97 -17.10
C LEU A 204 -48.71 30.51 -17.53
N GLU A 205 -48.36 30.39 -18.81
CA GLU A 205 -49.05 30.46 -20.10
C GLU A 205 -47.98 30.02 -21.11
N VAL A 206 -48.29 29.05 -21.97
CA VAL A 206 -47.51 28.79 -23.19
C VAL A 206 -48.47 29.00 -24.36
N VAL A 207 -48.21 30.04 -25.16
CA VAL A 207 -48.97 30.37 -26.37
C VAL A 207 -48.10 30.16 -27.61
N ILE A 208 -48.42 29.05 -28.30
CA ILE A 208 -48.71 28.85 -29.73
C ILE A 208 -47.66 29.15 -30.82
N GLY A 209 -47.40 28.07 -31.59
CA GLY A 209 -47.56 28.00 -33.05
C GLY A 209 -47.06 26.64 -33.58
N GLY A 210 -47.81 25.77 -34.28
CA GLY A 210 -49.20 25.70 -34.70
C GLY A 210 -49.37 24.61 -35.79
N ILE A 211 -50.51 23.89 -35.75
CA ILE A 211 -51.31 23.38 -36.91
C ILE A 211 -50.81 22.05 -37.57
N SER A 212 -51.60 20.98 -37.75
CA SER A 212 -53.06 20.77 -37.62
C SER A 212 -53.52 19.28 -37.66
N ASN A 213 -54.57 19.01 -36.86
CA ASN A 213 -55.87 18.33 -37.17
C ASN A 213 -55.90 16.84 -37.62
N SER A 214 -56.88 16.01 -37.23
CA SER A 214 -58.10 16.18 -36.40
C SER A 214 -58.86 14.86 -36.20
N GLY A 215 -59.27 14.60 -34.95
CA GLY A 215 -60.64 14.18 -34.58
C GLY A 215 -60.95 12.68 -34.51
N GLY A 216 -61.73 12.15 -33.56
CA GLY A 216 -62.41 12.70 -32.38
C GLY A 216 -63.37 11.63 -31.80
N SER A 217 -63.46 11.58 -30.45
CA SER A 217 -64.62 11.24 -29.57
C SER A 217 -65.39 9.91 -29.77
N GLU A 218 -65.97 9.18 -28.80
CA GLU A 218 -66.51 9.45 -27.46
C GLU A 218 -66.46 8.18 -26.56
N ARG A 219 -66.54 8.40 -25.23
CA ARG A 219 -66.85 7.41 -24.18
C ARG A 219 -68.36 7.13 -24.10
N THR A 220 -68.79 5.91 -23.76
CA THR A 220 -69.58 5.64 -22.52
C THR A 220 -69.81 4.14 -22.22
N THR A 221 -69.92 3.88 -20.92
CA THR A 221 -70.18 2.67 -20.11
C THR A 221 -71.53 1.97 -20.31
N LEU A 222 -71.60 0.63 -20.10
CA LEU A 222 -72.37 -0.07 -19.04
C LEU A 222 -72.41 -1.61 -19.25
N SER A 223 -72.31 -2.33 -18.13
CA SER A 223 -72.44 -3.79 -17.84
C SER A 223 -73.88 -4.33 -18.12
N PRO A 224 -74.30 -5.60 -17.83
CA PRO A 224 -73.60 -6.78 -17.28
C PRO A 224 -74.01 -8.17 -17.88
N SER A 225 -73.41 -9.24 -17.31
CA SER A 225 -74.03 -10.53 -16.90
C SER A 225 -73.52 -11.86 -17.49
N ILE A 226 -73.28 -12.76 -16.53
CA ILE A 226 -72.83 -14.17 -16.46
C ILE A 226 -74.12 -15.07 -16.46
N PRO A 227 -74.17 -16.42 -16.33
CA PRO A 227 -73.51 -17.63 -16.91
C PRO A 227 -74.51 -18.69 -17.51
N GLY A 228 -74.02 -19.83 -18.03
CA GLY A 228 -74.50 -21.15 -17.55
C GLY A 228 -75.07 -22.21 -18.52
N ILE A 229 -74.50 -23.44 -18.40
CA ILE A 229 -75.16 -24.77 -18.31
C ILE A 229 -75.74 -25.45 -19.60
N GLN A 230 -75.00 -26.46 -20.10
CA GLN A 230 -75.34 -27.91 -20.19
C GLN A 230 -76.81 -28.29 -20.58
N ILE A 231 -77.13 -29.06 -21.64
CA ILE A 231 -77.05 -30.54 -21.77
C ILE A 231 -77.63 -30.97 -23.15
N GLU A 232 -76.95 -31.94 -23.78
CA GLU A 232 -77.36 -33.06 -24.68
C GLU A 232 -78.37 -32.88 -25.85
N GLY A 233 -78.04 -33.55 -26.97
CA GLY A 233 -79.07 -34.11 -27.86
C GLY A 233 -78.69 -34.39 -29.32
N ASN A 234 -77.95 -35.47 -29.56
CA ASN A 234 -78.01 -36.40 -30.71
C ASN A 234 -78.22 -35.92 -32.18
N ALA A 235 -77.22 -36.27 -33.00
CA ALA A 235 -77.28 -37.10 -34.21
C ALA A 235 -77.92 -36.59 -35.54
N ILE A 236 -77.03 -36.45 -36.55
CA ILE A 236 -77.03 -37.14 -37.87
C ILE A 236 -77.94 -36.63 -39.03
N PHE A 237 -77.30 -36.52 -40.22
CA PHE A 237 -77.75 -36.44 -41.64
C PHE A 237 -78.39 -35.14 -42.20
N GLY A 238 -77.59 -34.40 -43.01
CA GLY A 238 -77.58 -34.41 -44.49
C GLY A 238 -78.84 -34.08 -45.33
N TYR A 239 -78.58 -33.37 -46.46
CA TYR A 239 -79.46 -32.93 -47.58
C TYR A 239 -80.17 -31.57 -47.35
N ASP A 240 -80.34 -30.65 -48.31
CA ASP A 240 -80.21 -30.70 -49.77
C ASP A 240 -80.12 -29.28 -50.38
N SER A 241 -79.50 -29.21 -51.56
CA SER A 241 -79.74 -28.33 -52.72
C SER A 241 -79.97 -26.80 -52.61
N MET A 242 -79.17 -26.02 -53.36
CA MET A 242 -79.71 -25.13 -54.41
C MET A 242 -78.61 -24.68 -55.41
N GLN A 243 -78.87 -24.96 -56.70
CA GLN A 243 -78.11 -24.56 -57.91
C GLN A 243 -78.29 -23.05 -58.21
N ILE A 244 -77.50 -22.35 -59.05
CA ILE A 244 -77.52 -22.36 -60.53
C ILE A 244 -76.47 -21.34 -61.08
N ASN A 245 -75.63 -21.81 -62.02
CA ASN A 245 -75.07 -21.22 -63.27
C ASN A 245 -74.19 -19.94 -63.24
N ASN A 246 -73.24 -19.67 -64.15
CA ASN A 246 -72.84 -20.20 -65.48
C ASN A 246 -71.41 -19.66 -65.78
N GLU A 247 -70.44 -20.46 -66.22
CA GLU A 247 -70.00 -20.69 -67.63
C GLU A 247 -68.73 -19.92 -68.05
N THR A 248 -67.82 -20.70 -68.69
CA THR A 248 -66.92 -20.37 -69.82
C THR A 248 -65.72 -19.43 -69.60
N ASP A 249 -64.57 -19.56 -70.28
CA ASP A 249 -63.87 -20.63 -70.99
C ASP A 249 -62.51 -20.04 -71.43
N SER A 250 -61.54 -20.91 -71.74
CA SER A 250 -60.42 -20.71 -72.69
C SER A 250 -59.36 -19.58 -72.48
N GLY A 251 -58.14 -20.00 -72.12
CA GLY A 251 -57.06 -20.21 -73.11
C GLY A 251 -56.18 -19.03 -73.60
N SER A 252 -54.88 -19.18 -73.32
CA SER A 252 -53.73 -18.92 -74.23
C SER A 252 -52.89 -17.63 -74.06
N THR A 253 -51.75 -17.80 -73.39
CA THR A 253 -50.34 -17.49 -73.74
C THR A 253 -50.00 -16.39 -74.77
N VAL A 254 -49.24 -15.35 -74.35
CA VAL A 254 -48.09 -14.65 -75.03
C VAL A 254 -47.35 -13.85 -73.92
N ILE A 255 -46.15 -14.20 -73.44
CA ILE A 255 -44.76 -13.95 -73.92
C ILE A 255 -44.29 -12.47 -73.89
N ILE A 256 -43.43 -12.18 -72.88
CA ILE A 256 -42.21 -11.34 -72.85
C ILE A 256 -42.34 -9.79 -72.84
N ASN A 257 -41.87 -9.10 -71.79
CA ASN A 257 -40.56 -8.40 -71.74
C ASN A 257 -40.34 -7.55 -70.46
N ASP A 258 -39.08 -7.58 -70.01
CA ASP A 258 -38.31 -6.75 -69.07
C ASP A 258 -38.90 -5.46 -68.42
N ALA A 259 -38.68 -5.43 -67.10
CA ALA A 259 -38.04 -4.38 -66.29
C ALA A 259 -38.79 -3.11 -65.81
N VAL A 260 -38.44 -2.76 -64.56
CA VAL A 260 -38.62 -1.50 -63.80
C VAL A 260 -39.98 -1.37 -63.11
N GLU A 261 -40.07 -1.77 -61.83
CA GLU A 261 -39.72 -1.05 -60.57
C GLU A 261 -40.84 -0.11 -60.09
N ASP A 262 -41.22 -0.35 -58.83
CA ASP A 262 -41.96 0.49 -57.88
C ASP A 262 -43.42 0.88 -58.17
N VAL A 263 -44.34 0.05 -57.65
CA VAL A 263 -45.69 0.49 -57.26
C VAL A 263 -45.98 0.02 -55.83
N GLU A 264 -46.00 1.00 -54.93
CA GLU A 264 -46.47 0.87 -53.55
C GLU A 264 -48.01 0.76 -53.54
N VAL A 265 -48.55 -0.33 -52.97
CA VAL A 265 -49.99 -0.51 -52.76
C VAL A 265 -50.25 -0.83 -51.29
N ILE A 266 -50.91 0.11 -50.60
CA ILE A 266 -51.43 -0.06 -49.25
C ILE A 266 -52.85 -0.61 -49.32
N LEU A 267 -53.10 -1.79 -48.73
CA LEU A 267 -54.43 -2.31 -48.41
C LEU A 267 -54.47 -2.89 -46.98
N PRO A 268 -55.60 -2.75 -46.26
CA PRO A 268 -55.71 -3.10 -44.84
C PRO A 268 -56.07 -4.57 -44.64
N LEU A 269 -55.39 -5.28 -43.73
CA LEU A 269 -55.76 -6.65 -43.35
C LEU A 269 -55.98 -6.79 -41.85
N THR A 270 -57.23 -7.18 -41.56
CA THR A 270 -57.76 -7.73 -40.33
C THR A 270 -56.99 -8.98 -39.88
N SER A 271 -56.73 -9.07 -38.58
CA SER A 271 -55.99 -10.15 -37.93
C SER A 271 -56.81 -11.45 -37.88
N GLY A 272 -56.71 -12.25 -38.93
CA GLY A 272 -56.99 -13.68 -38.94
C GLY A 272 -55.90 -14.37 -39.75
N ARG A 273 -54.85 -14.87 -39.10
CA ARG A 273 -53.74 -15.55 -39.78
C ARG A 273 -54.17 -16.97 -40.16
N LEU A 274 -54.68 -17.09 -41.40
CA LEU A 274 -54.63 -18.32 -42.19
C LEU A 274 -53.16 -18.58 -42.55
N ALA A 275 -52.66 -19.77 -42.23
CA ALA A 275 -51.35 -20.25 -42.68
C ALA A 275 -51.42 -20.54 -44.19
N LEU A 276 -50.86 -19.63 -45.00
CA LEU A 276 -50.50 -19.92 -46.39
C LEU A 276 -49.18 -20.71 -46.38
N GLN A 277 -49.29 -21.98 -46.74
CA GLN A 277 -48.20 -22.88 -47.06
C GLN A 277 -47.61 -22.41 -48.40
N SER A 278 -46.63 -21.49 -48.35
CA SER A 278 -45.80 -21.21 -49.51
C SER A 278 -44.90 -22.42 -49.74
N GLU A 279 -45.00 -23.05 -50.90
CA GLU A 279 -43.95 -23.92 -51.41
C GLU A 279 -42.68 -23.08 -51.51
N ILE A 280 -41.81 -23.23 -50.51
CA ILE A 280 -40.45 -22.71 -50.54
C ILE A 280 -39.78 -23.45 -51.69
N GLU A 281 -39.47 -22.73 -52.76
CA GLU A 281 -38.51 -23.19 -53.75
C GLU A 281 -37.26 -23.62 -53.00
N SER A 282 -36.96 -24.91 -53.03
CA SER A 282 -35.79 -25.53 -52.42
C SER A 282 -34.55 -25.08 -53.18
N GLY A 283 -34.11 -23.84 -52.97
CA GLY A 283 -32.72 -23.45 -53.22
C GLY A 283 -31.87 -24.39 -52.39
N GLY A 284 -31.10 -25.26 -53.05
CA GLY A 284 -30.41 -26.38 -52.42
C GLY A 284 -29.63 -25.92 -51.20
N GLY A 285 -30.17 -26.20 -50.01
CA GLY A 285 -29.50 -25.91 -48.74
C GLY A 285 -28.11 -26.52 -48.80
N ASN A 286 -27.10 -25.75 -48.38
CA ASN A 286 -25.72 -26.20 -48.38
C ASN A 286 -25.66 -27.61 -47.76
N PRO A 287 -25.24 -28.65 -48.49
CA PRO A 287 -25.28 -30.03 -48.00
C PRO A 287 -24.40 -30.25 -46.77
N ASN A 288 -23.56 -29.26 -46.43
CA ASN A 288 -22.74 -29.23 -45.23
C ASN A 288 -23.45 -28.62 -44.01
N ILE A 289 -24.68 -28.10 -44.12
CA ILE A 289 -25.49 -27.62 -42.99
C ILE A 289 -26.65 -28.58 -42.77
N VAL A 290 -26.74 -29.17 -41.58
CA VAL A 290 -27.78 -30.13 -41.20
C VAL A 290 -28.60 -29.53 -40.06
N ALA A 291 -29.91 -29.42 -40.26
CA ALA A 291 -30.83 -29.02 -39.19
C ALA A 291 -31.02 -30.18 -38.20
N ILE A 292 -30.78 -29.90 -36.91
CA ILE A 292 -30.92 -30.86 -35.82
C ILE A 292 -32.17 -30.50 -35.02
N MET A 293 -33.13 -31.43 -35.01
CA MET A 293 -34.40 -31.32 -34.28
C MET A 293 -34.49 -32.30 -33.10
N THR A 294 -33.62 -33.31 -33.06
CA THR A 294 -33.68 -34.42 -32.09
C THR A 294 -32.28 -34.87 -31.67
N GLU A 295 -32.18 -35.49 -30.49
CA GLU A 295 -30.92 -36.03 -29.94
C GLU A 295 -30.20 -36.97 -30.91
N PHE A 296 -30.92 -37.88 -31.58
CA PHE A 296 -30.33 -38.89 -32.47
C PHE A 296 -29.55 -38.27 -33.63
N GLN A 297 -30.02 -37.13 -34.15
CA GLN A 297 -29.38 -36.44 -35.26
C GLN A 297 -28.06 -35.79 -34.84
N LEU A 298 -27.89 -35.40 -33.56
CA LEU A 298 -26.68 -34.73 -33.07
C LEU A 298 -25.43 -35.62 -33.18
N TYR A 299 -25.57 -36.92 -32.93
CA TYR A 299 -24.45 -37.87 -32.87
C TYR A 299 -24.39 -38.86 -34.05
N ASP A 300 -25.11 -38.59 -35.13
CA ASP A 300 -25.02 -39.38 -36.36
C ASP A 300 -23.61 -39.24 -36.97
N VAL A 301 -22.88 -40.34 -37.08
CA VAL A 301 -21.50 -40.36 -37.61
C VAL A 301 -21.36 -39.76 -39.02
N SER A 302 -22.46 -39.73 -39.80
CA SER A 302 -22.50 -39.10 -41.12
C SER A 302 -22.42 -37.56 -41.09
N ASN A 303 -22.43 -36.96 -39.89
CA ASN A 303 -22.27 -35.52 -39.66
C ASN A 303 -20.81 -35.08 -39.48
N THR A 304 -19.84 -35.99 -39.55
CA THR A 304 -18.41 -35.65 -39.49
C THR A 304 -18.07 -34.51 -40.45
N ASN A 305 -17.38 -33.47 -39.97
CA ASN A 305 -17.01 -32.24 -40.70
C ASN A 305 -18.19 -31.42 -41.27
N LYS A 306 -19.40 -31.53 -40.73
CA LYS A 306 -20.56 -30.70 -41.12
C LYS A 306 -20.88 -29.64 -40.06
N THR A 307 -21.62 -28.62 -40.47
CA THR A 307 -22.30 -27.68 -39.58
C THR A 307 -23.66 -28.23 -39.16
N LEU A 308 -23.92 -28.29 -37.87
CA LEU A 308 -25.17 -28.75 -37.28
C LEU A 308 -25.90 -27.55 -36.68
N SER A 309 -26.96 -27.10 -37.36
CA SER A 309 -27.82 -26.01 -36.89
C SER A 309 -28.85 -26.58 -35.92
N ILE A 310 -28.73 -26.26 -34.64
CA ILE A 310 -29.64 -26.76 -33.60
C ILE A 310 -30.94 -25.95 -33.64
N GLN A 311 -32.01 -26.55 -34.16
CA GLN A 311 -33.29 -25.87 -34.41
C GLN A 311 -34.44 -26.38 -33.53
N GLY A 312 -34.29 -27.57 -32.94
CA GLY A 312 -35.26 -28.13 -31.99
C GLY A 312 -34.68 -28.27 -30.59
N ASP A 313 -35.53 -28.09 -29.59
CA ASP A 313 -35.19 -28.40 -28.19
C ASP A 313 -35.25 -29.90 -27.94
N PHE A 314 -34.20 -30.48 -27.35
CA PHE A 314 -34.20 -31.88 -26.95
C PHE A 314 -33.32 -32.13 -25.73
N SER A 315 -33.65 -33.17 -24.96
CA SER A 315 -32.85 -33.65 -23.83
C SER A 315 -31.94 -34.81 -24.24
N LEU A 316 -30.73 -34.84 -23.69
CA LEU A 316 -29.87 -36.02 -23.75
C LEU A 316 -30.50 -37.14 -22.93
N THR A 317 -30.36 -38.38 -23.41
CA THR A 317 -30.86 -39.59 -22.72
C THR A 317 -29.73 -40.53 -22.28
N ALA A 318 -28.49 -40.23 -22.68
CA ALA A 318 -27.27 -40.91 -22.29
C ALA A 318 -26.07 -39.99 -22.54
N ASN A 319 -24.89 -40.38 -22.06
CA ASN A 319 -23.65 -39.70 -22.46
C ASN A 319 -23.44 -39.84 -23.98
N ARG A 320 -23.11 -38.75 -24.66
CA ARG A 320 -22.93 -38.70 -26.12
C ARG A 320 -21.56 -38.14 -26.51
N ILE A 321 -21.10 -38.54 -27.70
CA ILE A 321 -19.89 -38.04 -28.34
C ILE A 321 -20.29 -37.48 -29.69
N ILE A 322 -19.90 -36.23 -29.96
CA ILE A 322 -20.14 -35.56 -31.24
C ILE A 322 -19.14 -36.10 -32.28
N PRO A 323 -19.58 -36.38 -33.52
CA PRO A 323 -18.67 -36.78 -34.60
C PRO A 323 -17.53 -35.76 -34.80
N PRO A 324 -16.32 -36.21 -35.16
CA PRO A 324 -15.18 -35.31 -35.26
C PRO A 324 -15.37 -34.16 -36.27
N GLY A 325 -14.84 -32.98 -35.94
CA GLY A 325 -14.81 -31.82 -36.85
C GLY A 325 -16.16 -31.15 -37.12
N VAL A 326 -17.22 -31.52 -36.38
CA VAL A 326 -18.52 -30.87 -36.44
C VAL A 326 -18.44 -29.40 -36.01
N THR A 327 -19.19 -28.52 -36.67
CA THR A 327 -19.48 -27.16 -36.19
C THR A 327 -20.92 -27.08 -35.67
N LEU A 328 -21.15 -26.77 -34.41
CA LEU A 328 -22.49 -26.48 -33.89
C LEU A 328 -22.84 -25.02 -34.16
N GLU A 329 -24.06 -24.76 -34.64
CA GLU A 329 -24.59 -23.42 -34.86
C GLU A 329 -25.94 -23.28 -34.15
N SER A 330 -26.16 -22.13 -33.50
CA SER A 330 -27.45 -21.83 -32.86
C SER A 330 -28.51 -21.56 -33.93
N GLY A 331 -29.44 -22.51 -34.12
CA GLY A 331 -30.61 -22.39 -34.99
C GLY A 331 -31.90 -22.07 -34.24
N GLY A 332 -31.81 -21.68 -32.96
CA GLY A 332 -32.93 -21.39 -32.06
C GLY A 332 -33.35 -22.53 -31.14
N GLY A 333 -32.80 -23.73 -31.29
CA GLY A 333 -33.03 -24.86 -30.38
C GLY A 333 -31.96 -25.02 -29.30
N VAL A 334 -32.31 -25.75 -28.23
CA VAL A 334 -31.49 -25.96 -27.03
C VAL A 334 -31.21 -27.44 -26.79
N ILE A 335 -29.97 -27.76 -26.42
CA ILE A 335 -29.54 -29.09 -25.97
C ILE A 335 -29.62 -29.14 -24.44
N ASN A 336 -30.63 -29.81 -23.88
CA ASN A 336 -30.76 -30.01 -22.44
C ASN A 336 -29.98 -31.25 -21.98
N PHE A 337 -29.05 -31.09 -21.03
CA PHE A 337 -28.13 -32.17 -20.67
C PHE A 337 -28.77 -33.23 -19.77
N ALA A 338 -29.77 -32.86 -18.96
CA ALA A 338 -30.51 -33.79 -18.08
C ALA A 338 -29.59 -34.73 -17.26
N GLY A 339 -28.44 -34.23 -16.77
CA GLY A 339 -27.47 -35.01 -16.01
C GLY A 339 -26.46 -35.83 -16.82
N PHE A 340 -26.53 -35.82 -18.16
CA PHE A 340 -25.62 -36.56 -19.04
C PHE A 340 -24.43 -35.71 -19.52
N LYS A 341 -23.41 -36.39 -20.07
CA LYS A 341 -22.19 -35.79 -20.60
C LYS A 341 -22.22 -35.68 -22.13
N LEU A 342 -21.83 -34.53 -22.69
CA LEU A 342 -21.62 -34.34 -24.13
C LEU A 342 -20.12 -34.12 -24.44
N THR A 343 -19.53 -35.01 -25.23
CA THR A 343 -18.09 -34.99 -25.54
C THR A 343 -17.85 -34.46 -26.95
N GLY A 344 -17.15 -33.32 -27.08
CA GLY A 344 -16.68 -32.76 -28.35
C GLY A 344 -15.42 -33.45 -28.86
N SER A 345 -15.22 -33.47 -30.18
CA SER A 345 -14.03 -34.05 -30.82
C SER A 345 -13.56 -33.13 -31.95
N LYS A 346 -12.76 -32.12 -31.60
CA LYS A 346 -12.48 -30.96 -32.46
C LYS A 346 -13.77 -30.29 -32.92
N THR A 347 -14.72 -30.17 -32.00
CA THR A 347 -16.04 -29.62 -32.30
C THR A 347 -15.99 -28.11 -32.22
N LYS A 348 -16.29 -27.43 -33.32
CA LYS A 348 -16.46 -25.98 -33.32
C LYS A 348 -17.85 -25.60 -32.85
N ALA A 349 -18.02 -24.45 -32.20
CA ALA A 349 -19.34 -23.88 -31.92
C ALA A 349 -19.39 -22.40 -32.28
N ILE A 350 -20.44 -22.01 -33.00
CA ILE A 350 -20.74 -20.63 -33.39
C ILE A 350 -22.10 -20.28 -32.79
N ILE A 351 -22.08 -19.48 -31.74
CA ILE A 351 -23.26 -19.19 -30.92
C ILE A 351 -23.36 -17.68 -30.75
N ASP A 352 -24.56 -17.14 -30.95
CA ASP A 352 -24.87 -15.79 -30.52
C ASP A 352 -24.72 -15.72 -28.99
N PRO A 353 -24.01 -14.73 -28.42
CA PRO A 353 -23.81 -14.62 -26.97
C PRO A 353 -25.11 -14.50 -26.16
N HIS A 354 -26.24 -14.20 -26.78
CA HIS A 354 -27.55 -14.12 -26.12
C HIS A 354 -28.35 -15.43 -26.15
N ASN A 355 -27.96 -16.41 -26.99
CA ASN A 355 -28.70 -17.66 -27.13
C ASN A 355 -28.18 -18.74 -26.18
N ILE A 356 -29.09 -19.50 -25.57
CA ILE A 356 -28.73 -20.74 -24.87
C ILE A 356 -28.53 -21.83 -25.93
N LEU A 357 -27.39 -22.50 -25.94
CA LEU A 357 -27.19 -23.70 -26.77
C LEU A 357 -27.15 -24.96 -25.90
N PHE A 358 -26.39 -24.92 -24.82
CA PHE A 358 -26.30 -26.00 -23.86
C PHE A 358 -27.06 -25.58 -22.60
N ASN A 359 -28.10 -26.30 -22.22
CA ASN A 359 -28.80 -26.07 -20.96
C ASN A 359 -28.31 -27.08 -19.92
N LEU A 360 -27.42 -26.61 -19.04
CA LEU A 360 -26.87 -27.37 -17.92
C LEU A 360 -27.57 -27.10 -16.58
N ALA A 361 -28.67 -26.31 -16.56
CA ALA A 361 -29.39 -25.98 -15.32
C ALA A 361 -29.94 -27.24 -14.60
N ASN A 362 -30.19 -28.33 -15.34
CA ASN A 362 -30.63 -29.62 -14.79
C ASN A 362 -29.47 -30.62 -14.55
N GLY A 363 -28.24 -30.13 -14.47
CA GLY A 363 -27.02 -30.94 -14.35
C GLY A 363 -26.53 -31.53 -15.67
N GLY A 364 -25.29 -32.04 -15.66
CA GLY A 364 -24.60 -32.59 -16.82
C GLY A 364 -23.16 -32.09 -16.90
N SER A 365 -22.44 -32.45 -17.96
CA SER A 365 -21.09 -31.91 -18.20
C SER A 365 -20.71 -31.92 -19.68
N VAL A 366 -19.84 -30.99 -20.06
CA VAL A 366 -19.16 -31.00 -21.36
C VAL A 366 -17.76 -31.61 -21.20
N ASP A 367 -17.29 -32.33 -22.21
CA ASP A 367 -15.96 -32.97 -22.21
C ASP A 367 -15.36 -32.98 -23.63
N GLY A 368 -14.11 -33.39 -23.79
CA GLY A 368 -13.41 -33.48 -25.06
C GLY A 368 -12.79 -32.17 -25.54
N THR A 369 -12.66 -32.01 -26.87
CA THR A 369 -11.99 -30.87 -27.49
C THR A 369 -12.97 -29.98 -28.23
N TRP A 370 -12.97 -28.71 -27.86
CA TRP A 370 -13.89 -27.70 -28.37
C TRP A 370 -13.15 -26.51 -28.98
N ASP A 371 -13.77 -25.84 -29.95
CA ASP A 371 -13.26 -24.62 -30.58
C ASP A 371 -14.39 -23.58 -30.63
N PHE A 372 -14.31 -22.55 -29.79
CA PHE A 372 -15.30 -21.48 -29.71
C PHE A 372 -14.67 -20.17 -30.17
N ASN A 373 -15.43 -19.33 -30.87
CA ASN A 373 -14.97 -17.96 -31.14
C ASN A 373 -15.07 -17.07 -29.88
N SER A 374 -16.06 -17.34 -29.04
CA SER A 374 -16.36 -16.70 -27.76
C SER A 374 -17.39 -17.56 -27.03
N ILE A 375 -17.48 -17.45 -25.70
CA ILE A 375 -18.51 -18.15 -24.93
C ILE A 375 -19.12 -17.26 -23.84
N SER A 376 -20.42 -16.99 -23.95
CA SER A 376 -21.15 -16.33 -22.86
C SER A 376 -21.63 -17.35 -21.83
N ALA A 377 -21.84 -16.91 -20.59
CA ALA A 377 -22.41 -17.76 -19.54
C ALA A 377 -23.81 -18.28 -19.95
N ASN A 378 -24.59 -17.46 -20.68
CA ASN A 378 -25.90 -17.86 -21.18
C ASN A 378 -25.82 -18.98 -22.22
N ASN A 379 -24.74 -19.07 -23.02
CA ASN A 379 -24.58 -20.16 -24.00
C ASN A 379 -24.57 -21.56 -23.36
N VAL A 380 -24.17 -21.64 -22.09
CA VAL A 380 -24.13 -22.86 -21.27
C VAL A 380 -25.24 -22.93 -20.22
N GLY A 381 -26.29 -22.12 -20.40
CA GLY A 381 -27.50 -22.20 -19.60
C GLY A 381 -27.42 -21.50 -18.26
N ALA A 382 -26.38 -20.67 -18.03
CA ALA A 382 -26.39 -19.78 -16.88
C ALA A 382 -27.48 -18.72 -17.07
N ASN A 383 -28.23 -18.42 -16.01
CA ASN A 383 -29.31 -17.46 -16.02
C ASN A 383 -29.04 -16.34 -15.00
N PRO A 384 -28.98 -15.06 -15.41
CA PRO A 384 -28.82 -13.92 -14.51
C PRO A 384 -30.15 -13.49 -13.86
N ASP A 385 -30.92 -14.46 -13.35
CA ASP A 385 -32.27 -14.28 -12.80
C ASP A 385 -32.29 -14.05 -11.28
N GLY A 386 -31.13 -13.84 -10.67
CA GLY A 386 -31.00 -13.60 -9.24
C GLY A 386 -31.77 -12.36 -8.78
N ILE A 387 -32.57 -12.52 -7.72
CA ILE A 387 -33.27 -11.42 -7.04
C ILE A 387 -32.96 -11.50 -5.54
N LEU A 388 -32.77 -10.35 -4.89
CA LEU A 388 -32.70 -10.22 -3.44
C LEU A 388 -33.91 -9.40 -2.94
N TYR A 389 -34.75 -10.01 -2.12
CA TYR A 389 -35.87 -9.38 -1.45
C TYR A 389 -35.50 -9.00 -0.02
N ALA A 390 -35.12 -7.74 0.18
CA ALA A 390 -34.75 -7.25 1.51
C ALA A 390 -35.97 -7.16 2.44
N SER A 391 -35.87 -7.78 3.61
CA SER A 391 -36.85 -7.73 4.71
C SER A 391 -38.29 -8.08 4.32
N ALA A 392 -38.47 -9.01 3.38
CA ALA A 392 -39.77 -9.33 2.78
C ALA A 392 -40.25 -10.77 3.03
N GLY A 393 -39.36 -11.68 3.44
CA GLY A 393 -39.65 -13.09 3.64
C GLY A 393 -40.27 -13.40 5.01
N SER A 394 -41.24 -14.32 5.03
CA SER A 394 -41.81 -14.87 6.25
C SER A 394 -42.10 -16.36 6.10
N ILE A 395 -41.65 -17.17 7.05
CA ILE A 395 -41.87 -18.62 7.08
C ILE A 395 -41.96 -19.09 8.53
N SER A 396 -42.85 -20.05 8.79
CA SER A 396 -43.02 -20.65 10.12
C SER A 396 -42.16 -21.90 10.27
N ALA A 397 -41.65 -22.15 11.48
CA ALA A 397 -40.94 -23.37 11.82
C ALA A 397 -41.77 -24.61 11.48
N SER A 398 -41.09 -25.66 11.00
CA SER A 398 -41.66 -26.92 10.53
C SER A 398 -42.63 -26.79 9.35
N THR A 399 -42.58 -25.68 8.62
CA THR A 399 -43.34 -25.48 7.36
C THR A 399 -42.38 -25.25 6.21
N ASN A 400 -42.80 -25.60 5.00
CA ASN A 400 -42.13 -25.27 3.76
C ASN A 400 -42.89 -24.19 2.97
N LEU A 401 -43.80 -23.45 3.60
CA LEU A 401 -44.59 -22.42 2.93
C LEU A 401 -43.97 -21.05 3.19
N LEU A 402 -43.20 -20.56 2.21
CA LEU A 402 -42.57 -19.25 2.26
C LEU A 402 -43.45 -18.21 1.59
N THR A 403 -43.66 -17.08 2.25
CA THR A 403 -44.28 -15.89 1.64
C THR A 403 -43.26 -14.78 1.54
N ILE A 404 -43.11 -14.18 0.35
CA ILE A 404 -42.21 -13.05 0.11
C ILE A 404 -43.04 -11.90 -0.45
N THR A 405 -43.10 -10.80 0.31
CA THR A 405 -43.86 -9.62 -0.11
C THR A 405 -43.21 -8.97 -1.33
N GLY A 406 -43.97 -8.81 -2.41
CA GLY A 406 -43.50 -8.17 -3.65
C GLY A 406 -42.82 -9.11 -4.65
N ALA A 407 -42.69 -10.40 -4.34
CA ALA A 407 -42.26 -11.40 -5.32
C ALA A 407 -43.31 -11.61 -6.42
N ASN A 408 -42.87 -12.13 -7.57
CA ASN A 408 -43.72 -12.44 -8.71
C ASN A 408 -43.34 -13.79 -9.34
N PHE A 409 -43.45 -14.85 -8.55
CA PHE A 409 -43.07 -16.21 -8.95
C PHE A 409 -43.94 -16.74 -10.10
N THR A 410 -43.29 -17.39 -11.06
CA THR A 410 -43.91 -18.06 -12.21
C THR A 410 -43.34 -19.46 -12.39
N SER A 411 -43.99 -20.32 -13.18
CA SER A 411 -43.56 -21.73 -13.33
C SER A 411 -42.11 -21.94 -13.78
N SER A 412 -41.43 -20.92 -14.32
CA SER A 412 -40.00 -20.98 -14.61
C SER A 412 -39.13 -21.12 -13.35
N ASP A 413 -39.61 -20.63 -12.22
CA ASP A 413 -38.83 -20.49 -10.98
C ASP A 413 -38.86 -21.79 -10.16
N ILE A 414 -39.52 -22.83 -10.65
CA ILE A 414 -39.49 -24.15 -10.01
C ILE A 414 -38.08 -24.71 -10.14
N ASN A 415 -37.53 -25.18 -9.01
CA ASN A 415 -36.13 -25.57 -8.80
C ASN A 415 -35.13 -24.43 -8.60
N ASP A 416 -35.56 -23.16 -8.65
CA ASP A 416 -34.68 -22.06 -8.24
C ASP A 416 -34.22 -22.28 -6.80
N VAL A 417 -32.96 -21.94 -6.54
CA VAL A 417 -32.42 -21.91 -5.19
C VAL A 417 -32.96 -20.72 -4.43
N LEU A 418 -33.27 -20.93 -3.16
CA LEU A 418 -33.67 -19.93 -2.20
C LEU A 418 -32.72 -19.97 -1.01
N PHE A 419 -32.28 -18.80 -0.56
CA PHE A 419 -31.65 -18.68 0.75
C PHE A 419 -32.44 -17.71 1.64
N ILE A 420 -32.70 -18.14 2.87
CA ILE A 420 -33.62 -17.48 3.79
C ILE A 420 -32.88 -17.27 5.11
N GLN A 421 -32.48 -16.03 5.38
CA GLN A 421 -31.65 -15.71 6.54
C GLN A 421 -32.41 -16.03 7.85
N GLY A 422 -31.80 -16.82 8.73
CA GLY A 422 -32.37 -17.16 10.04
C GLY A 422 -33.35 -18.33 10.08
N ALA A 423 -33.71 -18.94 8.95
CA ALA A 423 -34.72 -20.01 8.89
C ALA A 423 -34.14 -21.41 9.15
N GLY A 424 -32.82 -21.58 9.07
CA GLY A 424 -32.10 -22.85 9.19
C GLY A 424 -31.98 -23.35 10.63
N ALA A 425 -31.32 -24.50 10.79
CA ALA A 425 -31.01 -25.05 12.12
C ALA A 425 -30.19 -24.04 12.93
N GLY A 426 -30.44 -23.92 14.24
CA GLY A 426 -29.71 -22.95 15.07
C GLY A 426 -29.99 -21.46 14.78
N GLY A 427 -30.86 -21.15 13.81
CA GLY A 427 -31.02 -19.79 13.29
C GLY A 427 -30.02 -19.45 12.18
N GLU A 428 -29.40 -20.46 11.55
CA GLU A 428 -28.57 -20.29 10.35
C GLU A 428 -29.42 -19.91 9.12
N THR A 429 -28.78 -19.63 7.99
CA THR A 429 -29.47 -19.42 6.72
C THR A 429 -29.96 -20.75 6.16
N LEU A 430 -31.26 -20.86 5.85
CA LEU A 430 -31.79 -22.03 5.13
C LEU A 430 -31.52 -21.84 3.63
N VAL A 431 -30.72 -22.73 3.04
CA VAL A 431 -30.57 -22.85 1.58
C VAL A 431 -31.41 -24.05 1.12
N THR A 432 -32.35 -23.83 0.20
CA THR A 432 -33.27 -24.86 -0.32
C THR A 432 -33.71 -24.51 -1.74
N THR A 433 -34.69 -25.21 -2.32
CA THR A 433 -35.23 -24.95 -3.67
C THR A 433 -36.74 -24.82 -3.69
N ILE A 434 -37.29 -24.16 -4.72
CA ILE A 434 -38.74 -24.04 -4.95
C ILE A 434 -39.28 -25.38 -5.49
N ALA A 435 -40.07 -26.09 -4.68
CA ALA A 435 -40.75 -27.31 -5.09
C ALA A 435 -42.00 -27.03 -5.94
N SER A 436 -42.77 -26.00 -5.57
CA SER A 436 -43.96 -25.59 -6.33
C SER A 436 -44.40 -24.17 -5.99
N ILE A 437 -45.17 -23.55 -6.88
CA ILE A 437 -45.68 -22.18 -6.71
C ILE A 437 -47.15 -22.23 -6.30
N VAL A 438 -47.46 -21.57 -5.18
CA VAL A 438 -48.84 -21.46 -4.66
C VAL A 438 -49.50 -20.19 -5.18
N SER A 439 -48.74 -19.09 -5.24
CA SER A 439 -49.15 -17.80 -5.82
C SER A 439 -47.89 -17.00 -6.22
N PRO A 440 -48.02 -15.86 -6.92
CA PRO A 440 -46.86 -15.02 -7.25
C PRO A 440 -46.00 -14.58 -6.05
N THR A 441 -46.53 -14.58 -4.83
CA THR A 441 -45.78 -14.20 -3.62
C THR A 441 -45.55 -15.36 -2.64
N THR A 442 -45.97 -16.59 -2.98
CA THR A 442 -45.95 -17.72 -2.06
C THR A 442 -45.52 -19.00 -2.76
N VAL A 443 -44.51 -19.65 -2.20
CA VAL A 443 -43.92 -20.87 -2.74
C VAL A 443 -43.86 -21.96 -1.68
N THR A 444 -43.89 -23.20 -2.14
CA THR A 444 -43.59 -24.38 -1.34
C THR A 444 -42.13 -24.75 -1.58
N LEU A 445 -41.35 -24.86 -0.51
CA LEU A 445 -39.94 -25.23 -0.51
C LEU A 445 -39.77 -26.76 -0.47
N VAL A 446 -38.62 -27.24 -0.92
CA VAL A 446 -38.23 -28.66 -0.74
C VAL A 446 -37.98 -28.96 0.74
N ASP A 447 -37.27 -28.06 1.45
CA ASP A 447 -36.96 -28.22 2.87
C ASP A 447 -37.83 -27.32 3.75
N ASN A 448 -38.15 -27.81 4.96
CA ASN A 448 -38.89 -27.01 5.94
C ASN A 448 -37.95 -26.02 6.64
N ALA A 449 -38.45 -24.83 6.97
CA ALA A 449 -37.79 -23.97 7.94
C ALA A 449 -37.73 -24.65 9.31
N VAL A 450 -36.59 -24.50 9.99
CA VAL A 450 -36.41 -24.97 11.37
C VAL A 450 -36.86 -23.90 12.36
N VAL A 451 -36.67 -22.63 12.02
CA VAL A 451 -37.01 -21.47 12.87
C VAL A 451 -38.07 -20.61 12.19
N THR A 452 -39.03 -20.12 12.98
CA THR A 452 -40.02 -19.13 12.51
C THR A 452 -39.35 -17.76 12.42
N ILE A 453 -39.45 -17.13 11.25
CA ILE A 453 -38.89 -15.81 11.00
C ILE A 453 -39.87 -14.95 10.18
N THR A 454 -39.78 -13.64 10.35
CA THR A 454 -40.64 -12.66 9.67
C THR A 454 -39.83 -11.45 9.25
N ASN A 455 -40.15 -10.86 8.10
CA ASN A 455 -39.45 -9.71 7.50
C ASN A 455 -37.94 -9.97 7.37
N THR A 456 -37.57 -11.16 6.93
CA THR A 456 -36.17 -11.51 6.67
C THR A 456 -35.76 -11.24 5.22
N ASP A 457 -34.46 -11.18 4.97
CA ASP A 457 -33.91 -11.15 3.62
C ASP A 457 -34.04 -12.54 2.97
N VAL A 458 -34.45 -12.55 1.71
CA VAL A 458 -34.54 -13.78 0.90
C VAL A 458 -33.96 -13.51 -0.48
N GLY A 459 -33.01 -14.33 -0.92
CA GLY A 459 -32.60 -14.34 -2.32
C GLY A 459 -33.06 -15.59 -3.05
N THR A 460 -33.34 -15.44 -4.35
CA THR A 460 -33.82 -16.51 -5.24
C THR A 460 -33.19 -16.42 -6.62
N GLY A 461 -32.97 -17.54 -7.29
CA GLY A 461 -32.59 -17.63 -8.71
C GLY A 461 -32.04 -19.00 -9.09
N THR A 462 -31.51 -19.13 -10.30
CA THR A 462 -30.88 -20.36 -10.79
C THR A 462 -29.52 -20.60 -10.10
N ASP A 463 -29.20 -21.84 -9.69
CA ASP A 463 -27.84 -22.24 -9.28
C ASP A 463 -26.98 -22.48 -10.53
N ASN A 464 -26.11 -21.53 -10.83
CA ASN A 464 -25.33 -21.49 -12.07
C ASN A 464 -24.04 -22.32 -12.04
N TYR A 465 -23.79 -23.08 -10.97
CA TYR A 465 -22.51 -23.76 -10.77
C TYR A 465 -22.11 -24.71 -11.92
N GLU A 466 -23.01 -25.57 -12.38
CA GLU A 466 -22.71 -26.52 -13.47
C GLU A 466 -22.50 -25.80 -14.81
N ALA A 467 -23.23 -24.70 -15.05
CA ALA A 467 -23.06 -23.87 -16.23
C ALA A 467 -21.69 -23.17 -16.22
N PHE A 468 -21.27 -22.61 -15.09
CA PHE A 468 -19.94 -22.00 -14.94
C PHE A 468 -18.80 -23.02 -15.05
N LEU A 469 -18.96 -24.25 -14.51
CA LEU A 469 -18.01 -25.33 -14.73
C LEU A 469 -17.88 -25.68 -16.22
N ALA A 470 -18.99 -25.77 -16.95
CA ALA A 470 -18.97 -26.03 -18.38
C ALA A 470 -18.31 -24.88 -19.16
N GLN A 471 -18.60 -23.62 -18.80
CA GLN A 471 -17.97 -22.45 -19.39
C GLN A 471 -16.45 -22.48 -19.18
N ALA A 472 -16.00 -22.71 -17.94
CA ALA A 472 -14.60 -22.82 -17.57
C ALA A 472 -13.92 -23.97 -18.32
N TYR A 473 -14.57 -25.14 -18.41
CA TYR A 473 -14.04 -26.28 -19.16
C TYR A 473 -13.83 -25.94 -20.63
N ILE A 474 -14.85 -25.39 -21.30
CA ILE A 474 -14.78 -25.04 -22.72
C ILE A 474 -13.67 -24.02 -22.96
N ARG A 475 -13.60 -22.97 -22.13
CA ARG A 475 -12.53 -21.97 -22.22
C ARG A 475 -11.15 -22.53 -21.86
N ASN A 476 -11.04 -23.51 -20.98
CA ASN A 476 -9.73 -24.13 -20.71
C ASN A 476 -9.31 -25.05 -21.88
N SER A 477 -10.28 -25.55 -22.65
CA SER A 477 -10.02 -26.34 -23.87
C SER A 477 -9.82 -25.50 -25.13
N SER A 478 -10.08 -24.18 -25.09
CA SER A 478 -10.00 -23.26 -26.24
C SER A 478 -9.60 -21.83 -25.81
N ASP A 479 -8.75 -21.13 -26.56
CA ASP A 479 -8.32 -19.75 -26.22
C ASP A 479 -9.41 -18.67 -26.47
N CYS A 480 -10.69 -19.01 -26.28
CA CYS A 480 -11.81 -18.11 -26.56
C CYS A 480 -12.09 -17.13 -25.40
N PRO A 481 -12.48 -15.87 -25.69
CA PRO A 481 -12.95 -14.94 -24.67
C PRO A 481 -14.28 -15.40 -24.07
N MET A 482 -14.46 -15.11 -22.79
CA MET A 482 -15.66 -15.36 -22.02
C MET A 482 -16.41 -14.08 -21.71
N SER A 483 -17.74 -14.16 -21.63
CA SER A 483 -18.56 -13.04 -21.16
C SER A 483 -19.68 -13.47 -20.21
N PHE A 484 -20.08 -12.53 -19.36
CA PHE A 484 -21.30 -12.60 -18.55
C PHE A 484 -22.26 -11.53 -19.03
N ASN A 485 -23.57 -11.82 -19.04
CA ASN A 485 -24.58 -10.81 -19.33
C ASN A 485 -24.91 -10.04 -18.06
N ASN A 486 -25.30 -8.78 -18.20
CA ASN A 486 -25.70 -7.97 -17.04
C ASN A 486 -26.84 -8.64 -16.25
N GLY A 487 -26.71 -8.66 -14.93
CA GLY A 487 -27.68 -9.22 -13.99
C GLY A 487 -27.01 -10.01 -12.87
N ILE A 488 -27.81 -10.68 -12.03
CA ILE A 488 -27.33 -11.37 -10.84
C ILE A 488 -27.34 -12.87 -11.07
N TYR A 489 -26.19 -13.52 -10.94
CA TYR A 489 -26.04 -14.97 -10.99
C TYR A 489 -25.80 -15.50 -9.58
N TYR A 490 -26.65 -16.42 -9.12
CA TYR A 490 -26.34 -17.22 -7.93
C TYR A 490 -25.55 -18.48 -8.32
N THR A 491 -24.57 -18.84 -7.50
CA THR A 491 -23.83 -20.10 -7.65
C THR A 491 -23.41 -20.63 -6.30
N ARG A 492 -23.53 -21.94 -6.08
CA ARG A 492 -22.89 -22.57 -4.91
C ARG A 492 -21.37 -22.48 -5.00
N ALA A 493 -20.70 -22.30 -3.85
CA ALA A 493 -19.28 -22.61 -3.74
C ALA A 493 -19.07 -24.12 -3.64
N VAL A 494 -17.83 -24.57 -3.79
CA VAL A 494 -17.45 -25.97 -3.60
C VAL A 494 -16.24 -26.06 -2.69
N ALA A 495 -16.29 -27.00 -1.74
CA ALA A 495 -15.18 -27.26 -0.85
C ALA A 495 -13.89 -27.52 -1.64
N ALA A 496 -12.79 -26.87 -1.26
CA ALA A 496 -11.49 -27.34 -1.67
C ALA A 496 -11.28 -28.72 -1.04
N GLU A 497 -11.32 -29.80 -1.82
CA GLU A 497 -10.95 -31.12 -1.28
C GLU A 497 -9.51 -31.05 -0.77
N GLN A 498 -9.29 -31.54 0.45
CA GLN A 498 -8.02 -31.43 1.17
C GLN A 498 -6.79 -31.77 0.31
N LYS A 499 -5.96 -30.73 0.04
CA LYS A 499 -4.50 -30.65 -0.21
C LYS A 499 -3.74 -31.73 -1.02
N SER A 500 -4.39 -32.79 -1.49
CA SER A 500 -3.73 -34.02 -1.97
C SER A 500 -3.72 -34.19 -3.49
N ALA A 501 -4.34 -33.28 -4.26
CA ALA A 501 -4.23 -33.23 -5.71
C ALA A 501 -3.96 -31.79 -6.16
N ASN A 502 -2.94 -31.59 -7.00
CA ASN A 502 -2.48 -30.27 -7.48
C ASN A 502 -3.48 -29.53 -8.39
N THR A 503 -4.69 -30.07 -8.58
CA THR A 503 -5.71 -29.46 -9.42
C THR A 503 -6.70 -28.73 -8.51
N PRO A 504 -6.78 -27.39 -8.58
CA PRO A 504 -7.75 -26.65 -7.80
C PRO A 504 -9.17 -27.12 -8.16
N LYS A 505 -10.08 -27.20 -7.18
CA LYS A 505 -11.51 -27.45 -7.42
C LYS A 505 -12.27 -26.13 -7.33
N GLY A 506 -13.40 -26.04 -8.02
CA GLY A 506 -14.22 -24.82 -8.14
C GLY A 506 -14.18 -24.23 -9.55
N LEU A 507 -14.48 -22.93 -9.67
CA LEU A 507 -14.42 -22.21 -10.95
C LEU A 507 -12.96 -21.87 -11.26
N VAL A 508 -12.27 -22.80 -11.89
CA VAL A 508 -10.85 -22.67 -12.23
C VAL A 508 -10.69 -22.34 -13.70
N TYR A 509 -10.09 -21.19 -13.96
CA TYR A 509 -9.72 -20.74 -15.29
C TYR A 509 -8.20 -20.87 -15.45
N GLY A 510 -7.75 -21.39 -16.59
CA GLY A 510 -6.34 -21.46 -16.97
C GLY A 510 -5.90 -22.77 -17.62
N TYR A 511 -4.79 -23.36 -17.15
CA TYR A 511 -4.08 -24.52 -17.72
C TYR A 511 -3.25 -24.23 -18.98
N GLY A 512 -2.43 -23.18 -18.92
CA GLY A 512 -1.46 -22.78 -19.95
C GLY A 512 -2.03 -21.88 -21.05
N THR A 513 -3.28 -21.45 -20.94
CA THR A 513 -4.03 -20.68 -21.94
C THR A 513 -4.28 -19.24 -21.49
N ASP A 514 -4.44 -18.31 -22.43
CA ASP A 514 -4.76 -16.90 -22.12
C ASP A 514 -6.26 -16.72 -21.86
N VAL A 515 -6.62 -15.99 -20.80
CA VAL A 515 -8.02 -15.81 -20.36
C VAL A 515 -8.44 -14.36 -20.61
N VAL A 516 -9.61 -14.18 -21.22
CA VAL A 516 -10.29 -12.88 -21.27
C VAL A 516 -11.71 -13.07 -20.75
N ILE A 517 -12.12 -12.29 -19.74
CA ILE A 517 -13.46 -12.31 -19.15
C ILE A 517 -14.06 -10.89 -19.19
N GLU A 518 -15.20 -10.76 -19.85
CA GLU A 518 -16.00 -9.55 -19.89
C GLU A 518 -17.24 -9.69 -19.02
N GLY A 519 -17.27 -9.04 -17.86
CA GLY A 519 -18.37 -9.13 -16.91
C GLY A 519 -19.63 -8.36 -17.34
N ASN A 520 -19.51 -7.29 -18.14
CA ASN A 520 -20.62 -6.43 -18.57
C ASN A 520 -21.53 -5.92 -17.42
N GLY A 521 -20.97 -5.71 -16.23
CA GLY A 521 -21.72 -5.32 -15.03
C GLY A 521 -22.43 -6.47 -14.31
N ALA A 522 -22.17 -7.72 -14.72
CA ALA A 522 -22.68 -8.90 -14.04
C ALA A 522 -22.22 -8.96 -12.58
N GLU A 523 -23.12 -9.49 -11.76
CA GLU A 523 -22.91 -9.73 -10.35
C GLU A 523 -23.02 -11.23 -10.07
N ILE A 524 -21.93 -11.85 -9.63
CA ILE A 524 -21.92 -13.27 -9.29
C ILE A 524 -21.90 -13.41 -7.76
N ARG A 525 -22.96 -13.98 -7.20
CA ARG A 525 -23.16 -14.15 -5.77
C ARG A 525 -22.96 -15.61 -5.35
N SER A 526 -22.16 -15.80 -4.32
CA SER A 526 -22.03 -17.08 -3.62
C SER A 526 -23.29 -17.41 -2.83
N LEU A 527 -23.77 -18.65 -2.94
CA LEU A 527 -24.80 -19.18 -2.05
C LEU A 527 -24.19 -19.48 -0.66
N PRO A 528 -24.93 -19.26 0.44
CA PRO A 528 -24.44 -19.56 1.79
C PRO A 528 -24.01 -21.01 1.96
N HIS A 529 -22.88 -21.24 2.63
CA HIS A 529 -22.35 -22.58 2.91
C HIS A 529 -21.42 -22.58 4.13
N ASN A 530 -21.00 -23.78 4.57
CA ASN A 530 -20.14 -23.98 5.75
C ASN A 530 -18.74 -24.58 5.42
N TYR A 531 -18.20 -24.34 4.22
CA TYR A 531 -16.85 -24.80 3.85
C TYR A 531 -15.75 -24.00 4.55
N GLU A 532 -14.76 -24.71 5.11
CA GLU A 532 -13.64 -24.12 5.86
C GLU A 532 -12.48 -23.63 4.99
N GLU A 533 -12.37 -24.09 3.73
CA GLU A 533 -11.38 -23.65 2.73
C GLU A 533 -12.03 -23.80 1.35
N SER A 534 -12.28 -22.70 0.64
CA SER A 534 -12.71 -22.75 -0.77
C SER A 534 -12.32 -21.50 -1.53
N TYR A 535 -12.29 -21.61 -2.85
CA TYR A 535 -12.00 -20.50 -3.75
C TYR A 535 -13.22 -20.27 -4.64
N PHE A 536 -13.68 -19.03 -4.73
CA PHE A 536 -14.84 -18.71 -5.53
C PHE A 536 -14.50 -18.68 -7.02
N MET A 537 -13.54 -17.82 -7.40
CA MET A 537 -13.03 -17.72 -8.77
C MET A 537 -11.51 -17.80 -8.77
N SER A 538 -10.97 -18.89 -9.32
CA SER A 538 -9.54 -19.21 -9.30
C SER A 538 -8.89 -19.13 -10.68
N PHE A 539 -7.65 -18.65 -10.69
CA PHE A 539 -6.81 -18.50 -11.87
C PHE A 539 -5.54 -19.33 -11.69
N TYR A 540 -5.26 -20.28 -12.57
CA TYR A 540 -4.18 -21.26 -12.43
C TYR A 540 -3.43 -21.48 -13.74
N GLU A 541 -2.10 -21.34 -13.73
CA GLU A 541 -1.24 -21.52 -14.91
C GLU A 541 -1.67 -20.65 -16.10
N ILE A 542 -1.76 -19.34 -15.91
CA ILE A 542 -2.20 -18.41 -16.96
C ILE A 542 -1.06 -17.49 -17.34
N LYS A 543 -0.78 -17.40 -18.64
CA LYS A 543 0.20 -16.44 -19.15
C LYS A 543 -0.37 -15.02 -19.16
N ARG A 544 -1.55 -14.81 -19.76
CA ARG A 544 -2.24 -13.51 -19.76
C ARG A 544 -3.69 -13.66 -19.35
N LEU A 545 -4.09 -12.92 -18.30
CA LEU A 545 -5.46 -12.81 -17.81
C LEU A 545 -5.94 -11.36 -17.96
N ALA A 546 -7.13 -11.17 -18.52
CA ALA A 546 -7.83 -9.90 -18.52
C ALA A 546 -9.27 -10.09 -18.02
N VAL A 547 -9.68 -9.33 -17.01
CA VAL A 547 -11.06 -9.34 -16.47
C VAL A 547 -11.56 -7.90 -16.40
N SER A 548 -12.81 -7.66 -16.79
CA SER A 548 -13.38 -6.32 -16.70
C SER A 548 -14.85 -6.30 -16.28
N ASN A 549 -15.27 -5.23 -15.58
CA ASN A 549 -16.67 -4.93 -15.24
C ASN A 549 -17.41 -6.11 -14.59
N LEU A 550 -16.76 -6.79 -13.63
CA LEU A 550 -17.30 -7.96 -12.95
C LEU A 550 -17.34 -7.72 -11.45
N LEU A 551 -18.51 -7.94 -10.84
CA LEU A 551 -18.72 -7.90 -9.41
C LEU A 551 -18.87 -9.33 -8.89
N ILE A 552 -18.08 -9.72 -7.90
CA ILE A 552 -18.27 -10.97 -7.17
C ILE A 552 -18.60 -10.67 -5.70
N ILE A 553 -19.60 -11.37 -5.18
CA ILE A 553 -20.10 -11.19 -3.81
C ILE A 553 -20.11 -12.53 -3.10
N GLY A 554 -19.42 -12.59 -1.96
CA GLY A 554 -19.44 -13.73 -1.06
C GLY A 554 -20.68 -13.77 -0.16
N GLU A 555 -20.67 -14.71 0.77
CA GLU A 555 -21.82 -15.07 1.60
C GLU A 555 -21.72 -14.60 3.07
N THR A 556 -20.81 -13.68 3.37
CA THR A 556 -20.54 -13.21 4.75
C THR A 556 -21.78 -12.76 5.52
N LEU A 557 -22.74 -12.10 4.85
CA LEU A 557 -23.98 -11.64 5.48
C LEU A 557 -24.86 -12.79 6.02
N TYR A 558 -24.60 -14.01 5.54
CA TYR A 558 -25.47 -15.18 5.71
C TYR A 558 -24.75 -16.39 6.31
N HIS A 559 -23.45 -16.29 6.56
CA HIS A 559 -22.63 -17.37 7.10
C HIS A 559 -22.81 -17.53 8.62
N ASP A 560 -22.77 -18.78 9.10
CA ASP A 560 -22.77 -19.07 10.53
C ASP A 560 -21.36 -19.09 11.11
N GLU A 561 -21.00 -18.01 11.80
CA GLU A 561 -19.72 -17.90 12.50
C GLU A 561 -19.66 -18.72 13.79
N SER A 562 -20.78 -19.30 14.26
CA SER A 562 -20.82 -20.06 15.51
C SER A 562 -20.01 -21.35 15.44
N VAL A 563 -19.79 -21.86 14.23
CA VAL A 563 -19.12 -23.13 13.97
C VAL A 563 -17.59 -23.00 13.91
N GLY A 564 -16.98 -22.09 14.69
CA GLY A 564 -15.53 -22.08 15.00
C GLY A 564 -14.56 -22.28 13.80
N GLY A 565 -14.95 -21.84 12.60
CA GLY A 565 -14.31 -22.21 11.35
C GLY A 565 -12.95 -21.54 11.12
N ALA A 566 -12.04 -22.31 10.52
CA ALA A 566 -10.65 -22.00 10.21
C ALA A 566 -10.37 -20.56 9.73
N HIS A 567 -9.14 -20.08 9.95
CA HIS A 567 -8.67 -18.75 9.54
C HIS A 567 -8.83 -18.41 8.03
N GLU A 568 -9.23 -19.37 7.18
CA GLU A 568 -9.14 -19.35 5.71
C GLU A 568 -10.48 -19.73 5.04
N GLY A 569 -11.57 -18.99 5.31
CA GLY A 569 -12.87 -19.18 4.63
C GLY A 569 -12.82 -18.99 3.10
N VAL A 570 -13.94 -18.69 2.45
CA VAL A 570 -13.94 -18.51 0.97
C VAL A 570 -13.20 -17.25 0.58
N HIS A 571 -12.28 -17.36 -0.36
CA HIS A 571 -11.66 -16.21 -1.02
C HIS A 571 -12.38 -15.89 -2.34
N GLY A 572 -12.44 -14.60 -2.68
CA GLY A 572 -13.03 -14.11 -3.92
C GLY A 572 -12.17 -14.43 -5.16
N PHE A 573 -11.51 -13.41 -5.71
CA PHE A 573 -10.58 -13.59 -6.83
C PHE A 573 -9.27 -14.19 -6.33
N THR A 574 -8.93 -15.37 -6.83
CA THR A 574 -7.80 -16.17 -6.33
C THR A 574 -6.76 -16.41 -7.42
N PHE A 575 -5.52 -15.95 -7.18
CA PHE A 575 -4.37 -16.16 -8.06
C PHE A 575 -3.52 -17.33 -7.53
N LEU A 576 -3.63 -18.46 -8.20
CA LEU A 576 -2.91 -19.67 -7.85
C LEU A 576 -1.55 -19.71 -8.56
N ASP A 577 -1.00 -20.91 -8.76
CA ASP A 577 0.36 -21.06 -9.27
C ASP A 577 0.46 -20.59 -10.74
N ASN A 578 1.62 -20.04 -11.10
CA ASN A 578 1.99 -19.69 -12.49
C ASN A 578 1.03 -18.72 -13.22
N VAL A 579 0.44 -17.75 -12.54
CA VAL A 579 -0.24 -16.61 -13.19
C VAL A 579 0.77 -15.51 -13.52
N GLU A 580 1.24 -15.42 -14.77
CA GLU A 580 2.36 -14.54 -15.15
C GLU A 580 1.98 -13.07 -15.28
N THR A 581 0.84 -12.76 -15.89
CA THR A 581 0.32 -11.39 -16.08
C THR A 581 -1.19 -11.41 -15.96
N ALA A 582 -1.74 -10.53 -15.12
CA ALA A 582 -3.17 -10.38 -14.97
C ALA A 582 -3.58 -8.91 -14.89
N THR A 583 -4.69 -8.55 -15.53
CA THR A 583 -5.26 -7.20 -15.50
C THR A 583 -6.74 -7.26 -15.16
N PHE A 584 -7.15 -6.51 -14.14
CA PHE A 584 -8.54 -6.33 -13.75
C PHE A 584 -8.92 -4.85 -13.91
N ILE A 585 -10.10 -4.58 -14.46
CA ILE A 585 -10.58 -3.23 -14.72
C ILE A 585 -12.03 -3.11 -14.23
N ASN A 586 -12.31 -2.17 -13.33
CA ASN A 586 -13.66 -1.96 -12.77
C ASN A 586 -14.27 -3.24 -12.18
N CYS A 587 -13.46 -4.04 -11.49
CA CYS A 587 -13.91 -5.25 -10.82
C CYS A 587 -14.09 -5.01 -9.31
N GLU A 588 -14.99 -5.75 -8.68
CA GLU A 588 -15.20 -5.66 -7.24
C GLU A 588 -15.30 -7.06 -6.61
N SER A 589 -14.72 -7.19 -5.43
CA SER A 589 -14.89 -8.37 -4.57
C SER A 589 -15.33 -7.97 -3.18
N SER A 590 -16.53 -8.42 -2.78
CA SER A 590 -17.14 -7.99 -1.53
C SER A 590 -17.79 -9.13 -0.75
N TYR A 591 -17.90 -8.99 0.58
CA TYR A 591 -18.60 -9.93 1.46
C TYR A 591 -18.07 -11.38 1.48
N PHE A 592 -16.77 -11.60 1.28
CA PHE A 592 -16.17 -12.93 1.44
C PHE A 592 -15.75 -13.22 2.89
N GLN A 593 -15.90 -14.48 3.33
CA GLN A 593 -15.54 -14.90 4.70
C GLN A 593 -14.02 -14.89 4.98
N ALA A 594 -13.22 -14.99 3.93
CA ALA A 594 -11.79 -14.74 3.99
C ALA A 594 -11.48 -13.44 3.26
N ASP A 595 -10.73 -13.54 2.16
CA ASP A 595 -10.14 -12.39 1.50
C ASP A 595 -10.87 -12.09 0.19
N GLY A 596 -11.08 -10.81 -0.12
CA GLY A 596 -11.68 -10.45 -1.40
C GLY A 596 -10.77 -10.83 -2.58
N TRP A 597 -9.49 -10.50 -2.45
CA TRP A 597 -8.46 -10.85 -3.39
C TRP A 597 -7.40 -11.70 -2.69
N TYR A 598 -6.99 -12.79 -3.30
CA TYR A 598 -6.06 -13.73 -2.69
C TYR A 598 -4.96 -14.12 -3.68
N GLY A 599 -3.73 -13.72 -3.40
CA GLY A 599 -2.56 -14.31 -4.04
C GLY A 599 -2.13 -15.52 -3.24
N LYS A 600 -1.98 -16.69 -3.86
CA LYS A 600 -1.49 -17.88 -3.16
C LYS A 600 -0.16 -17.57 -2.49
N GLY A 601 -0.14 -17.75 -1.17
CA GLY A 601 1.05 -17.65 -0.35
C GLY A 601 2.01 -18.81 -0.61
N ASP A 602 3.23 -18.69 -0.11
CA ASP A 602 4.22 -19.76 -0.23
C ASP A 602 3.90 -20.88 0.77
N THR A 603 3.11 -21.86 0.31
CA THR A 603 2.59 -22.95 1.15
C THR A 603 3.44 -24.22 1.11
N GLN A 604 4.55 -24.26 0.36
CA GLN A 604 5.35 -25.48 0.15
C GLN A 604 6.79 -25.34 0.65
N PHE A 605 7.02 -25.73 1.91
CA PHE A 605 8.37 -25.78 2.51
C PHE A 605 8.96 -27.19 2.42
N THR A 606 9.64 -27.49 1.32
CA THR A 606 9.99 -28.89 1.05
C THR A 606 11.46 -29.20 1.29
N ASN A 607 12.36 -28.25 1.02
CA ASN A 607 13.79 -28.41 1.29
C ASN A 607 14.30 -27.37 2.29
N ILE A 608 14.64 -27.83 3.49
CA ILE A 608 15.22 -27.02 4.58
C ILE A 608 16.67 -27.43 4.80
N ILE A 609 17.59 -26.46 4.75
CA ILE A 609 18.95 -26.59 5.24
C ILE A 609 19.04 -25.77 6.53
N ALA A 610 19.08 -26.45 7.68
CA ALA A 610 19.09 -25.81 8.99
C ALA A 610 20.26 -26.32 9.86
N GLY A 611 20.84 -25.40 10.63
CA GLY A 611 21.78 -25.71 11.70
C GLY A 611 21.07 -26.19 12.96
N THR A 612 21.85 -26.66 13.92
CA THR A 612 21.34 -27.35 15.14
C THR A 612 20.53 -26.47 16.09
N LYS A 613 20.65 -25.14 16.00
CA LYS A 613 19.97 -24.16 16.86
C LYS A 613 18.84 -23.41 16.13
N ALA A 614 18.49 -23.80 14.91
CA ALA A 614 17.39 -23.20 14.17
C ALA A 614 16.03 -23.47 14.85
N ILE A 615 15.21 -22.42 15.04
CA ILE A 615 14.03 -22.39 15.94
C ILE A 615 12.82 -23.24 15.47
N ALA A 616 12.83 -23.87 14.29
CA ALA A 616 11.67 -24.64 13.81
C ALA A 616 12.05 -25.79 12.85
N GLY A 617 11.76 -27.02 13.27
CA GLY A 617 11.73 -28.22 12.42
C GLY A 617 12.95 -29.14 12.57
N ASN A 618 12.69 -30.45 12.63
CA ASN A 618 13.62 -31.57 12.83
C ASN A 618 15.07 -31.27 12.43
N VAL A 619 15.91 -31.17 13.47
CA VAL A 619 17.34 -30.88 13.38
C VAL A 619 18.06 -32.03 12.70
N ASP A 620 18.51 -31.81 11.47
CA ASP A 620 19.44 -32.70 10.79
C ASP A 620 20.70 -31.90 10.44
N SER A 621 21.86 -32.38 10.88
CA SER A 621 23.14 -31.66 10.94
C SER A 621 23.81 -31.48 9.57
N ARG A 622 23.07 -31.02 8.56
CA ARG A 622 23.42 -31.09 7.13
C ARG A 622 24.42 -30.04 6.65
N LEU A 623 25.30 -29.55 7.53
CA LEU A 623 26.25 -28.48 7.26
C LEU A 623 27.66 -28.87 7.71
N SER A 624 28.64 -28.80 6.80
CA SER A 624 30.04 -29.08 7.08
C SER A 624 30.94 -27.91 6.72
N LEU A 625 32.05 -27.77 7.45
CA LEU A 625 33.08 -26.79 7.13
C LEU A 625 33.79 -27.18 5.83
N GLY A 626 34.08 -26.18 5.01
CA GLY A 626 34.77 -26.36 3.73
C GLY A 626 34.03 -25.69 2.57
N ASN A 627 34.73 -25.58 1.46
CA ASN A 627 34.20 -25.10 0.19
C ASN A 627 34.04 -26.27 -0.80
N ILE A 628 33.34 -26.03 -1.90
CA ILE A 628 33.36 -26.89 -3.08
C ILE A 628 33.93 -26.07 -4.24
N ASP A 629 35.03 -26.55 -4.82
CA ASP A 629 35.73 -25.84 -5.88
C ASP A 629 34.98 -25.90 -7.23
N GLY A 630 35.52 -25.24 -8.26
CA GLY A 630 34.94 -25.22 -9.61
C GLY A 630 34.96 -26.56 -10.36
N TYR A 631 35.47 -27.63 -9.73
CA TYR A 631 35.52 -28.99 -10.28
C TYR A 631 34.69 -29.98 -9.44
N GLY A 632 33.99 -29.50 -8.41
CA GLY A 632 33.17 -30.32 -7.53
C GLY A 632 33.95 -31.02 -6.40
N ASN A 633 35.23 -30.70 -6.17
CA ASN A 633 35.99 -31.26 -5.05
C ASN A 633 35.71 -30.49 -3.75
N ILE A 634 35.54 -31.23 -2.66
CA ILE A 634 35.36 -30.66 -1.32
C ILE A 634 36.73 -30.26 -0.75
N GLN A 635 36.89 -28.97 -0.44
CA GLN A 635 38.09 -28.37 0.15
C GLN A 635 37.82 -28.09 1.64
N VAL A 636 38.11 -29.07 2.50
CA VAL A 636 37.78 -29.04 3.94
C VAL A 636 38.64 -28.06 4.76
N GLU A 637 39.77 -27.64 4.20
CA GLU A 637 40.69 -26.67 4.79
C GLU A 637 40.20 -25.21 4.68
N GLU A 638 39.24 -24.93 3.79
CA GLU A 638 38.65 -23.60 3.64
C GLU A 638 37.59 -23.34 4.73
N THR A 639 38.05 -22.92 5.91
CA THR A 639 37.21 -22.77 7.11
C THR A 639 36.23 -21.59 7.07
N ASP A 640 36.41 -20.65 6.14
CA ASP A 640 35.51 -19.49 5.95
C ASP A 640 34.21 -19.88 5.23
N TYR A 641 34.13 -21.13 4.76
CA TYR A 641 33.01 -21.65 4.00
C TYR A 641 32.31 -22.79 4.73
N ILE A 642 31.01 -22.90 4.47
CA ILE A 642 30.18 -24.01 4.92
C ILE A 642 29.33 -24.47 3.76
N TYR A 643 29.26 -25.78 3.54
CA TYR A 643 28.46 -26.35 2.48
C TYR A 643 27.41 -27.33 3.02
N SER A 644 26.33 -27.52 2.26
CA SER A 644 25.33 -28.54 2.55
C SER A 644 25.88 -29.93 2.26
N THR A 645 25.80 -30.83 3.25
CA THR A 645 26.31 -32.21 3.12
C THR A 645 25.44 -33.07 2.22
N ASP A 646 24.15 -32.74 2.14
CA ASP A 646 23.17 -33.47 1.35
C ASP A 646 23.06 -32.86 -0.04
N MET A 647 22.87 -33.73 -1.02
CA MET A 647 22.47 -33.33 -2.37
C MET A 647 20.95 -33.22 -2.38
N LEU A 648 20.46 -32.01 -2.60
CA LEU A 648 19.03 -31.73 -2.69
C LEU A 648 18.54 -32.09 -4.08
N ASP A 649 17.57 -32.98 -4.16
CA ASP A 649 16.92 -33.38 -5.41
C ASP A 649 15.99 -32.25 -5.91
N ILE A 650 16.26 -31.78 -7.13
CA ILE A 650 15.47 -30.76 -7.82
C ILE A 650 14.77 -31.30 -9.08
N THR A 651 14.68 -32.63 -9.21
CA THR A 651 13.91 -33.33 -10.27
C THR A 651 12.56 -33.84 -9.78
N THR A 652 12.23 -33.62 -8.51
CA THR A 652 10.93 -34.03 -7.99
C THR A 652 9.82 -33.11 -8.53
N PHE A 653 8.60 -33.64 -8.61
CA PHE A 653 7.38 -33.01 -9.15
C PHE A 653 7.17 -31.52 -8.83
N GLN A 654 7.72 -31.01 -7.73
CA GLN A 654 7.67 -29.59 -7.36
C GLN A 654 8.41 -28.65 -8.34
N TRP A 655 9.22 -29.20 -9.23
CA TRP A 655 10.11 -28.47 -10.13
C TRP A 655 9.83 -28.71 -11.62
N ASP A 656 9.03 -29.73 -11.95
CA ASP A 656 8.93 -30.27 -13.32
C ASP A 656 8.38 -29.25 -14.35
N ASP A 657 7.67 -28.22 -13.89
CA ASP A 657 7.12 -27.15 -14.74
C ASP A 657 7.67 -25.76 -14.42
N ASN A 658 8.69 -25.66 -13.56
CA ASN A 658 9.24 -24.37 -13.15
C ASN A 658 10.65 -24.13 -13.69
N PRO A 659 10.85 -23.15 -14.59
CA PRO A 659 12.17 -22.80 -15.06
C PRO A 659 13.00 -22.05 -14.01
N PHE A 660 12.53 -21.87 -12.78
CA PHE A 660 13.22 -21.07 -11.76
C PHE A 660 13.12 -21.62 -10.34
N TYR A 661 14.15 -21.29 -9.56
CA TYR A 661 14.20 -21.52 -8.13
C TYR A 661 14.76 -20.33 -7.37
N HIS A 662 14.54 -20.29 -6.07
CA HIS A 662 15.18 -19.32 -5.19
C HIS A 662 15.60 -19.94 -3.87
N VAL A 663 16.59 -19.32 -3.22
CA VAL A 663 17.04 -19.67 -1.87
C VAL A 663 16.64 -18.54 -0.91
N THR A 664 16.00 -18.89 0.19
CA THR A 664 15.36 -17.96 1.13
C THR A 664 15.69 -18.29 2.58
N GLY A 665 15.40 -17.37 3.51
CA GLY A 665 15.42 -17.66 4.93
C GLY A 665 14.14 -18.36 5.41
N SER A 666 14.23 -19.07 6.53
CA SER A 666 13.11 -19.84 7.11
C SER A 666 12.08 -19.03 7.87
N GLY A 667 12.44 -17.87 8.43
CA GLY A 667 11.55 -16.95 9.13
C GLY A 667 11.31 -15.65 8.35
N PHE A 668 10.39 -14.82 8.85
CA PHE A 668 10.09 -13.49 8.31
C PHE A 668 11.31 -12.55 8.33
N ALA A 669 12.19 -12.70 9.32
CA ALA A 669 13.39 -11.87 9.48
C ALA A 669 14.62 -12.29 8.63
N GLY A 670 14.64 -13.52 8.10
CA GLY A 670 15.67 -14.00 7.16
C GLY A 670 17.06 -14.37 7.74
N TRP A 671 17.67 -15.42 7.16
CA TRP A 671 19.07 -15.92 7.21
C TRP A 671 19.90 -15.72 8.50
N SER A 672 19.45 -16.32 9.61
CA SER A 672 20.28 -16.41 10.82
C SER A 672 21.60 -17.14 10.55
N GLY A 673 22.69 -16.74 11.23
CA GLY A 673 23.99 -17.42 11.14
C GLY A 673 24.94 -16.97 10.02
N LEU A 674 24.52 -16.09 9.10
CA LEU A 674 25.38 -15.57 8.02
C LEU A 674 25.73 -14.09 8.22
N THR A 675 26.95 -13.68 7.85
CA THR A 675 27.32 -12.25 7.80
C THR A 675 26.57 -11.53 6.69
N PHE A 676 26.48 -12.16 5.52
CA PHE A 676 25.77 -11.68 4.34
C PHE A 676 24.83 -12.76 3.80
N PRO A 677 23.67 -12.39 3.23
CA PRO A 677 22.75 -13.34 2.60
C PRO A 677 23.24 -13.81 1.23
N THR A 678 24.46 -14.33 1.17
CA THR A 678 25.09 -14.77 -0.07
C THR A 678 25.41 -16.26 -0.04
N TYR A 679 25.31 -16.91 -1.19
CA TYR A 679 25.58 -18.33 -1.34
C TYR A 679 26.03 -18.65 -2.76
N GLU A 680 26.63 -19.82 -2.95
CA GLU A 680 26.88 -20.42 -4.27
C GLU A 680 26.09 -21.73 -4.34
N VAL A 681 25.81 -22.19 -5.56
CA VAL A 681 25.09 -23.45 -5.81
C VAL A 681 25.99 -24.36 -6.63
N ILE A 682 26.11 -25.60 -6.20
CA ILE A 682 26.84 -26.63 -6.91
C ILE A 682 25.82 -27.59 -7.51
N TYR A 683 25.79 -27.73 -8.83
CA TYR A 683 24.84 -28.57 -9.54
C TYR A 683 25.45 -29.91 -9.93
N TYR A 684 24.64 -30.96 -9.84
CA TYR A 684 24.99 -32.34 -10.14
C TYR A 684 23.92 -32.97 -11.04
N ASP A 685 24.32 -34.00 -11.79
CA ASP A 685 23.39 -34.84 -12.55
C ASP A 685 22.64 -35.83 -11.64
N SER A 686 21.74 -36.63 -12.22
CA SER A 686 20.91 -37.59 -11.47
C SER A 686 21.72 -38.74 -10.84
N ARG A 687 23.01 -38.86 -11.19
CA ARG A 687 23.97 -39.84 -10.63
C ARG A 687 24.89 -39.19 -9.60
N GLY A 688 24.71 -37.91 -9.29
CA GLY A 688 25.57 -37.15 -8.38
C GLY A 688 26.91 -36.73 -9.00
N VAL A 689 27.03 -36.69 -10.32
CA VAL A 689 28.23 -36.20 -11.01
C VAL A 689 28.19 -34.68 -11.10
N PHE A 690 29.26 -34.00 -10.69
CA PHE A 690 29.37 -32.55 -10.78
C PHE A 690 29.19 -32.06 -12.22
N ILE A 691 28.38 -31.01 -12.38
CA ILE A 691 28.16 -30.33 -13.66
C ILE A 691 28.84 -28.97 -13.63
N GLU A 692 28.41 -28.10 -12.72
CA GLU A 692 28.93 -26.74 -12.62
C GLU A 692 28.68 -26.10 -11.25
N LYS A 693 29.37 -24.98 -11.01
CA LYS A 693 29.23 -24.13 -9.84
C LYS A 693 28.68 -22.76 -10.28
N SER A 694 27.63 -22.29 -9.62
CA SER A 694 27.06 -20.97 -9.88
C SER A 694 27.98 -19.85 -9.38
N PRO A 695 27.90 -18.64 -9.96
CA PRO A 695 28.50 -17.46 -9.32
C PRO A 695 27.79 -17.16 -8.00
N ILE A 696 28.42 -16.36 -7.13
CA ILE A 696 27.82 -15.92 -5.86
C ILE A 696 26.45 -15.28 -6.11
N GLN A 697 25.44 -15.82 -5.44
CA GLN A 697 24.04 -15.42 -5.46
C GLN A 697 23.69 -14.71 -4.16
N THR A 698 22.59 -13.93 -4.19
CA THR A 698 21.96 -13.39 -3.00
C THR A 698 20.61 -14.05 -2.74
N PHE A 699 20.20 -14.15 -1.46
CA PHE A 699 18.90 -14.72 -1.10
C PHE A 699 17.76 -13.97 -1.81
N TYR A 700 16.69 -14.70 -2.10
CA TYR A 700 15.51 -14.21 -2.82
C TYR A 700 15.76 -13.84 -4.28
N ASN A 701 16.95 -14.08 -4.84
CA ASN A 701 17.15 -13.99 -6.28
C ASN A 701 16.47 -15.19 -6.96
N LYS A 702 15.77 -14.89 -8.05
CA LYS A 702 15.22 -15.87 -8.98
C LYS A 702 16.35 -16.42 -9.85
N ILE A 703 16.61 -17.72 -9.78
CA ILE A 703 17.66 -18.42 -10.52
C ILE A 703 17.02 -19.32 -11.57
N PRO A 704 17.29 -19.12 -12.87
CA PRO A 704 16.79 -20.00 -13.91
C PRO A 704 17.48 -21.36 -13.89
N ILE A 705 16.70 -22.44 -14.03
CA ILE A 705 17.17 -23.79 -14.33
C ILE A 705 17.53 -23.84 -15.81
N ARG A 706 18.81 -23.61 -16.12
CA ARG A 706 19.29 -23.45 -17.52
C ARG A 706 19.73 -24.75 -18.17
N ASN A 707 20.08 -25.75 -17.36
CA ASN A 707 20.63 -27.00 -17.84
C ASN A 707 19.68 -28.13 -17.44
N PRO A 708 19.06 -28.84 -18.39
CA PRO A 708 18.11 -29.92 -18.10
C PRO A 708 18.79 -31.11 -17.40
N ASN A 709 20.13 -31.16 -17.34
CA ASN A 709 20.85 -32.19 -16.61
C ASN A 709 21.04 -31.86 -15.12
N TRP A 710 20.72 -30.64 -14.66
CA TRP A 710 20.73 -30.33 -13.23
C TRP A 710 19.64 -31.14 -12.53
N ALA A 711 20.04 -32.14 -11.77
CA ALA A 711 19.12 -33.00 -11.05
C ALA A 711 19.26 -32.88 -9.53
N GLN A 712 20.47 -32.53 -9.06
CA GLN A 712 20.72 -32.35 -7.64
C GLN A 712 21.56 -31.09 -7.41
N MET A 713 21.46 -30.50 -6.22
CA MET A 713 22.28 -29.35 -5.86
C MET A 713 22.82 -29.39 -4.42
N ARG A 714 23.91 -28.66 -4.18
CA ARG A 714 24.39 -28.27 -2.84
C ARG A 714 24.48 -26.75 -2.74
N LEU A 715 24.32 -26.23 -1.53
CA LEU A 715 24.58 -24.82 -1.24
C LEU A 715 25.94 -24.66 -0.56
N VAL A 716 26.66 -23.60 -0.89
CA VAL A 716 27.87 -23.16 -0.21
C VAL A 716 27.65 -21.74 0.31
N PHE A 717 27.92 -21.52 1.59
CA PHE A 717 27.85 -20.22 2.26
C PHE A 717 29.26 -19.76 2.61
N LYS A 718 29.49 -18.45 2.50
CA LYS A 718 30.75 -17.80 2.87
C LYS A 718 30.53 -16.91 4.09
N ASP A 719 31.57 -16.67 4.88
CA ASP A 719 31.59 -15.70 5.99
C ASP A 719 30.49 -16.00 7.03
N VAL A 720 30.39 -17.27 7.42
CA VAL A 720 29.38 -17.75 8.38
C VAL A 720 29.74 -17.29 9.80
N THR A 721 28.83 -16.58 10.47
CA THR A 721 29.01 -16.16 11.86
C THR A 721 28.71 -17.28 12.85
N ASP A 722 27.65 -18.06 12.58
CA ASP A 722 27.28 -19.22 13.38
C ASP A 722 26.51 -20.23 12.51
N LYS A 723 27.16 -21.36 12.20
CA LYS A 723 26.58 -22.41 11.37
C LYS A 723 25.36 -23.08 12.00
N GLU A 724 25.29 -23.10 13.32
CA GLU A 724 24.17 -23.71 14.05
C GLU A 724 22.90 -22.88 13.90
N LEU A 725 23.04 -21.59 13.54
CA LEU A 725 21.92 -20.69 13.29
C LEU A 725 21.52 -20.62 11.82
N ILE A 726 22.28 -21.18 10.86
CA ILE A 726 21.90 -21.19 9.45
C ILE A 726 20.50 -21.80 9.30
N ASN A 727 19.60 -21.11 8.61
CA ASN A 727 18.25 -21.63 8.37
C ASN A 727 17.70 -21.15 7.03
N VAL A 728 17.81 -22.01 6.03
CA VAL A 728 17.67 -21.71 4.62
C VAL A 728 16.66 -22.65 3.98
N ARG A 729 15.88 -22.15 3.03
CA ARG A 729 14.88 -22.92 2.26
C ARG A 729 15.13 -22.73 0.77
N ILE A 730 15.04 -23.81 0.00
CA ILE A 730 15.05 -23.76 -1.47
C ILE A 730 13.63 -23.99 -1.96
N ARG A 731 13.14 -23.16 -2.89
CA ARG A 731 11.76 -23.25 -3.36
C ARG A 731 11.62 -22.97 -4.86
N PRO A 732 10.67 -23.63 -5.54
CA PRO A 732 10.29 -23.30 -6.89
C PRO A 732 9.54 -21.97 -6.91
N ASP A 733 9.75 -21.17 -7.94
CA ASP A 733 9.07 -19.88 -8.09
C ASP A 733 7.70 -20.06 -8.76
N LEU A 734 6.78 -20.78 -8.10
CA LEU A 734 5.45 -21.12 -8.64
C LEU A 734 4.47 -19.95 -8.55
N LEU A 735 4.94 -18.79 -8.13
CA LEU A 735 4.08 -17.73 -7.65
C LEU A 735 3.65 -16.82 -8.79
N GLY A 736 2.36 -16.45 -8.82
CA GLY A 736 1.87 -15.45 -9.76
C GLY A 736 2.63 -14.12 -9.64
N SER A 737 2.69 -13.36 -10.73
CA SER A 737 3.38 -12.06 -10.84
C SER A 737 2.63 -11.11 -11.77
N HIS A 738 3.05 -9.84 -11.83
CA HIS A 738 2.52 -8.81 -12.75
C HIS A 738 0.99 -8.71 -12.77
N ILE A 739 0.40 -8.65 -11.58
CA ILE A 739 -1.04 -8.46 -11.42
C ILE A 739 -1.34 -6.97 -11.26
N SER A 740 -2.19 -6.45 -12.12
CA SER A 740 -2.61 -5.05 -12.15
C SER A 740 -4.12 -4.93 -11.93
N LEU A 741 -4.53 -4.13 -10.96
CA LEU A 741 -5.93 -3.84 -10.65
C LEU A 741 -6.20 -2.36 -10.91
N PHE A 742 -7.13 -2.04 -11.80
CA PHE A 742 -7.49 -0.68 -12.19
C PHE A 742 -8.92 -0.36 -11.79
N ASN A 743 -9.09 0.62 -10.92
CA ASN A 743 -10.39 1.03 -10.38
C ASN A 743 -11.16 -0.17 -9.80
N CYS A 744 -10.45 -1.04 -9.08
CA CYS A 744 -11.01 -2.23 -8.45
C CYS A 744 -11.30 -1.99 -6.97
N ASN A 745 -12.37 -2.60 -6.47
CA ASN A 745 -12.79 -2.48 -5.08
C ASN A 745 -12.62 -3.79 -4.29
N ALA A 746 -12.37 -3.66 -3.00
CA ALA A 746 -12.42 -4.76 -2.04
C ALA A 746 -13.12 -4.30 -0.76
N THR A 747 -14.36 -4.75 -0.53
CA THR A 747 -15.14 -4.24 0.60
C THR A 747 -15.88 -5.30 1.41
N PHE A 748 -16.04 -5.05 2.72
CA PHE A 748 -16.81 -5.94 3.60
C PHE A 748 -16.34 -7.40 3.66
N ASN A 749 -15.09 -7.67 3.30
CA ASN A 749 -14.50 -9.01 3.43
C ASN A 749 -14.08 -9.24 4.89
N LYS A 750 -14.37 -10.41 5.44
CA LYS A 750 -14.19 -10.68 6.88
C LYS A 750 -12.74 -10.71 7.34
N ARG A 751 -11.81 -11.07 6.46
CA ARG A 751 -10.39 -11.12 6.79
C ARG A 751 -9.64 -9.97 6.15
N GLU A 752 -9.31 -10.06 4.86
CA GLU A 752 -8.55 -9.00 4.18
C GLU A 752 -9.22 -8.52 2.89
N GLY A 753 -8.95 -7.28 2.49
CA GLY A 753 -9.28 -6.84 1.13
C GLY A 753 -8.43 -7.58 0.10
N LEU A 754 -7.11 -7.61 0.33
CA LEU A 754 -6.15 -8.44 -0.42
C LEU A 754 -5.18 -9.15 0.53
N SER A 755 -5.08 -10.46 0.37
CA SER A 755 -4.03 -11.25 1.01
C SER A 755 -2.95 -11.64 0.00
N ASN A 756 -1.70 -11.53 0.44
CA ASN A 756 -0.52 -12.06 -0.24
C ASN A 756 -0.37 -11.63 -1.71
N GLY A 757 -0.60 -10.34 -1.96
CA GLY A 757 -0.44 -9.76 -3.30
C GLY A 757 0.91 -10.12 -3.93
N PRO A 758 0.95 -10.46 -5.22
CA PRO A 758 2.14 -11.01 -5.85
C PRO A 758 3.27 -10.00 -6.10
N SER A 759 4.40 -10.47 -6.63
CA SER A 759 5.48 -9.58 -7.07
C SER A 759 5.10 -8.85 -8.35
N TYR A 760 5.61 -7.63 -8.54
CA TYR A 760 5.23 -6.72 -9.62
C TYR A 760 3.73 -6.39 -9.59
N PHE A 761 3.17 -6.26 -8.39
CA PHE A 761 1.75 -5.93 -8.20
C PHE A 761 1.50 -4.43 -8.34
N LEU A 762 0.43 -4.07 -9.02
CA LEU A 762 -0.07 -2.71 -9.15
C LEU A 762 -1.55 -2.66 -8.77
N TRP A 763 -1.91 -1.80 -7.82
CA TRP A 763 -3.31 -1.39 -7.62
C TRP A 763 -3.41 0.11 -7.88
N GLN A 764 -4.16 0.49 -8.90
CA GLN A 764 -4.37 1.88 -9.28
C GLN A 764 -5.85 2.26 -9.25
N GLY A 765 -6.21 3.20 -8.38
CA GLY A 765 -7.60 3.61 -8.16
C GLY A 765 -8.41 2.61 -7.32
N GLY A 766 -9.66 2.96 -7.04
CA GLY A 766 -10.62 2.11 -6.32
C GLY A 766 -10.59 2.28 -4.80
N LEU A 767 -11.39 1.46 -4.12
CA LEU A 767 -11.65 1.53 -2.67
C LEU A 767 -11.37 0.19 -1.98
N ILE A 768 -10.56 0.23 -0.93
CA ILE A 768 -10.31 -0.90 -0.04
C ILE A 768 -10.85 -0.54 1.35
N ALA A 769 -12.06 -1.01 1.65
CA ALA A 769 -12.76 -0.52 2.82
C ALA A 769 -13.63 -1.53 3.57
N ASP A 770 -13.81 -1.28 4.86
CA ASP A 770 -14.71 -2.05 5.71
C ASP A 770 -14.34 -3.55 5.76
N ASN A 771 -13.06 -3.89 5.55
CA ASN A 771 -12.56 -5.26 5.64
C ASN A 771 -12.11 -5.60 7.08
N GLY A 772 -12.23 -6.86 7.46
CA GLY A 772 -11.90 -7.38 8.78
C GLY A 772 -13.12 -7.84 9.59
N ASP A 773 -12.99 -7.83 10.92
CA ASP A 773 -13.74 -8.64 11.91
C ASP A 773 -13.16 -10.04 12.16
N LYS A 774 -12.19 -10.48 11.35
CA LYS A 774 -11.38 -11.68 11.57
C LYS A 774 -9.90 -11.37 11.38
N GLU A 775 -9.06 -11.83 12.30
CA GLU A 775 -7.61 -11.61 12.23
C GLU A 775 -7.00 -12.29 11.00
N PRO A 776 -6.02 -11.63 10.34
CA PRO A 776 -5.34 -10.41 10.79
C PRO A 776 -6.08 -9.10 10.45
N GLY A 777 -7.07 -9.11 9.55
CA GLY A 777 -8.03 -8.00 9.40
C GLY A 777 -7.58 -6.82 8.54
N PHE A 778 -6.46 -6.91 7.81
CA PHE A 778 -5.89 -5.76 7.09
C PHE A 778 -6.67 -5.43 5.81
N GLY A 779 -6.62 -4.16 5.38
CA GLY A 779 -7.07 -3.79 4.04
C GLY A 779 -6.27 -4.56 2.99
N THR A 780 -4.95 -4.59 3.13
CA THR A 780 -4.05 -5.40 2.32
C THR A 780 -2.89 -5.95 3.15
N ASN A 781 -2.48 -7.18 2.84
CA ASN A 781 -1.36 -7.84 3.50
C ASN A 781 -0.41 -8.50 2.50
N HIS A 782 0.88 -8.26 2.68
CA HIS A 782 1.96 -8.83 1.88
C HIS A 782 2.97 -9.52 2.80
N GLU A 783 2.63 -10.73 3.27
CA GLU A 783 3.39 -11.42 4.32
C GLU A 783 4.01 -12.76 3.89
N ASP A 784 3.20 -13.68 3.35
CA ASP A 784 3.62 -15.09 3.23
C ASP A 784 4.67 -15.32 2.14
N ARG A 785 4.80 -14.37 1.20
CA ARG A 785 5.86 -14.36 0.19
C ARG A 785 7.17 -13.74 0.70
N ARG A 786 7.15 -13.09 1.88
CA ARG A 786 8.32 -12.51 2.53
C ARG A 786 9.12 -11.62 1.57
N GLY A 787 10.45 -11.77 1.56
CA GLY A 787 11.36 -11.06 0.66
C GLY A 787 11.31 -11.45 -0.82
N LEU A 788 10.46 -12.41 -1.22
CA LEU A 788 10.14 -12.64 -2.64
C LEU A 788 9.12 -11.64 -3.15
N ASN A 789 8.29 -11.10 -2.25
CA ASN A 789 7.33 -10.07 -2.60
C ASN A 789 8.08 -8.77 -2.90
N MET A 790 8.03 -8.31 -4.14
CA MET A 790 8.79 -7.14 -4.56
C MET A 790 8.09 -6.34 -5.65
N ASN A 791 8.42 -5.05 -5.72
CA ASN A 791 7.86 -4.12 -6.70
C ASN A 791 6.33 -4.02 -6.58
N VAL A 792 5.86 -3.74 -5.37
CA VAL A 792 4.43 -3.57 -5.06
C VAL A 792 4.09 -2.09 -5.12
N THR A 793 3.08 -1.72 -5.90
CA THR A 793 2.66 -0.32 -6.09
C THR A 793 1.19 -0.15 -5.79
N TYR A 794 0.87 0.84 -4.97
CA TYR A 794 -0.47 1.38 -4.78
C TYR A 794 -0.48 2.83 -5.27
N ARG A 795 -1.42 3.16 -6.16
CA ARG A 795 -1.58 4.51 -6.70
C ARG A 795 -3.04 4.96 -6.69
N ASP A 796 -3.33 6.17 -6.24
CA ASP A 796 -4.69 6.73 -6.26
C ASP A 796 -5.74 5.87 -5.51
N VAL A 797 -5.31 5.06 -4.52
CA VAL A 797 -6.18 4.14 -3.76
C VAL A 797 -6.62 4.76 -2.45
N ILE A 798 -7.89 4.56 -2.10
CA ILE A 798 -8.48 4.97 -0.81
C ILE A 798 -8.62 3.75 0.11
N PHE A 799 -8.14 3.89 1.34
CA PHE A 799 -8.29 2.90 2.40
C PHE A 799 -9.15 3.47 3.53
N ARG A 800 -10.15 2.71 3.97
CA ARG A 800 -11.09 3.16 5.01
C ARG A 800 -11.59 1.99 5.87
N ASN A 801 -11.67 2.17 7.19
CA ASN A 801 -12.33 1.20 8.08
C ASN A 801 -11.84 -0.26 7.96
N ASN A 802 -10.53 -0.51 7.86
CA ASN A 802 -9.99 -1.87 7.91
C ASN A 802 -9.57 -2.24 9.34
N TYR A 803 -9.96 -3.43 9.82
CA TYR A 803 -9.86 -3.82 11.25
C TYR A 803 -8.44 -3.88 11.78
N GLY A 804 -7.59 -4.66 11.11
CA GLY A 804 -6.17 -4.92 11.42
C GLY A 804 -5.24 -3.75 11.10
N GLY A 805 -5.71 -2.84 10.24
CA GLY A 805 -4.95 -1.76 9.66
C GLY A 805 -5.10 -1.72 8.13
N ASP A 806 -4.54 -0.72 7.47
CA ASP A 806 -4.76 -0.53 6.02
C ASP A 806 -3.76 -1.32 5.16
N LEU A 807 -2.47 -1.24 5.47
CA LEU A 807 -1.39 -1.86 4.72
C LEU A 807 -0.44 -2.63 5.64
N SER A 808 -0.20 -3.91 5.34
CA SER A 808 0.82 -4.75 6.00
C SER A 808 1.87 -5.24 5.01
N PHE A 809 3.14 -5.02 5.31
CA PHE A 809 4.28 -5.48 4.52
C PHE A 809 5.30 -6.21 5.41
N VAL A 810 5.49 -7.51 5.15
CA VAL A 810 6.46 -8.32 5.89
C VAL A 810 7.60 -8.75 4.97
N GLY A 811 8.72 -8.04 5.04
CA GLY A 811 9.91 -8.30 4.24
C GLY A 811 9.82 -7.90 2.76
N THR A 812 8.69 -7.32 2.31
CA THR A 812 8.45 -6.84 0.94
C THR A 812 9.50 -5.81 0.50
N LYS A 813 9.93 -5.85 -0.76
CA LYS A 813 10.96 -4.92 -1.29
C LYS A 813 10.41 -3.99 -2.36
N ASN A 814 10.94 -2.77 -2.42
CA ASN A 814 10.58 -1.78 -3.44
C ASN A 814 9.07 -1.51 -3.48
N VAL A 815 8.51 -1.13 -2.34
CA VAL A 815 7.09 -0.77 -2.23
C VAL A 815 6.93 0.70 -2.60
N THR A 816 5.95 1.05 -3.44
CA THR A 816 5.60 2.43 -3.80
C THR A 816 4.16 2.72 -3.44
N LEU A 817 3.93 3.75 -2.62
CA LEU A 817 2.62 4.28 -2.25
C LEU A 817 2.53 5.71 -2.78
N ASP A 818 1.76 5.94 -3.83
CA ASP A 818 1.73 7.21 -4.56
C ASP A 818 0.31 7.77 -4.62
N ASN A 819 0.09 8.98 -4.09
CA ASN A 819 -1.22 9.61 -4.01
C ASN A 819 -2.29 8.71 -3.36
N ILE A 820 -1.94 8.00 -2.29
CA ILE A 820 -2.90 7.19 -1.53
C ILE A 820 -3.57 8.01 -0.42
N HIS A 821 -4.78 7.60 -0.03
CA HIS A 821 -5.49 8.20 1.08
C HIS A 821 -5.82 7.13 2.14
N LEU A 822 -5.23 7.25 3.34
CA LEU A 822 -5.58 6.44 4.50
C LEU A 822 -6.51 7.23 5.40
N GLU A 823 -7.82 6.93 5.32
CA GLU A 823 -8.84 7.66 6.06
C GLU A 823 -8.89 7.26 7.54
N ARG A 824 -9.27 8.22 8.39
CA ARG A 824 -9.55 7.95 9.80
C ARG A 824 -10.68 6.92 9.92
N SER A 825 -10.47 5.91 10.76
CA SER A 825 -11.52 4.92 11.04
C SER A 825 -12.75 5.60 11.66
N THR A 826 -13.93 5.30 11.13
CA THR A 826 -15.22 5.75 11.65
C THR A 826 -15.92 4.67 12.50
N ARG A 827 -15.30 3.49 12.65
CA ARG A 827 -15.86 2.34 13.39
C ARG A 827 -15.51 2.45 14.88
N ASN A 828 -16.47 2.90 15.69
CA ASN A 828 -16.28 3.06 17.15
C ASN A 828 -16.18 1.73 17.94
N ASN A 829 -16.67 0.62 17.38
CA ASN A 829 -16.82 -0.65 18.09
C ASN A 829 -15.58 -1.54 18.05
N TRP A 830 -14.57 -1.17 17.25
CA TRP A 830 -13.30 -1.88 17.20
C TRP A 830 -12.35 -1.32 18.27
N SER A 831 -11.32 -2.07 18.68
CA SER A 831 -10.35 -1.59 19.67
C SER A 831 -9.44 -0.52 19.07
N PRO A 832 -9.28 0.68 19.68
CA PRO A 832 -8.43 1.77 19.19
C PRO A 832 -7.02 1.36 18.78
N GLN A 833 -6.44 0.39 19.48
CA GLN A 833 -5.04 0.00 19.27
C GLN A 833 -4.77 -0.71 17.94
N VAL A 834 -5.78 -1.32 17.31
CA VAL A 834 -5.58 -2.20 16.15
C VAL A 834 -5.77 -1.44 14.83
N TYR A 835 -6.84 -0.65 14.67
CA TYR A 835 -7.11 0.10 13.43
C TYR A 835 -6.36 1.43 13.31
N GLU A 836 -5.69 1.86 14.37
CA GLU A 836 -4.72 2.95 14.31
C GLU A 836 -3.52 2.57 13.44
N ILE A 837 -3.40 1.35 12.91
CA ILE A 837 -2.30 0.97 12.00
C ILE A 837 -2.67 1.38 10.57
N GLY A 838 -1.99 2.38 10.03
CA GLY A 838 -2.06 2.71 8.60
C GLY A 838 -1.11 1.83 7.80
N ILE A 839 0.16 1.85 8.18
CA ILE A 839 1.22 1.08 7.52
C ILE A 839 2.01 0.30 8.58
N SER A 840 1.81 -1.01 8.64
CA SER A 840 2.68 -1.95 9.34
C SER A 840 3.73 -2.46 8.37
N SER A 841 4.99 -2.04 8.52
CA SER A 841 5.98 -2.31 7.48
C SER A 841 7.34 -2.66 8.03
N THR A 842 7.80 -3.86 7.66
CA THR A 842 9.22 -4.23 7.59
C THR A 842 9.71 -4.18 6.13
N ALA A 843 9.01 -3.41 5.28
CA ALA A 843 9.36 -3.27 3.88
C ALA A 843 10.71 -2.57 3.72
N ARG A 844 11.39 -2.91 2.63
CA ARG A 844 12.67 -2.31 2.25
C ARG A 844 12.47 -1.41 1.04
N ASN A 845 13.11 -0.24 1.05
CA ASN A 845 12.97 0.75 -0.01
C ASN A 845 11.50 1.18 -0.21
N LEU A 846 10.74 1.34 0.87
CA LEU A 846 9.37 1.87 0.83
C LEU A 846 9.41 3.33 0.36
N LYS A 847 8.66 3.68 -0.67
CA LYS A 847 8.49 5.05 -1.17
C LYS A 847 7.05 5.51 -0.91
N ILE A 848 6.87 6.65 -0.26
CA ILE A 848 5.56 7.30 -0.06
C ILE A 848 5.60 8.69 -0.69
N THR A 849 4.71 8.97 -1.64
CA THR A 849 4.66 10.26 -2.34
C THR A 849 3.25 10.81 -2.47
N ASN A 850 3.07 12.12 -2.24
CA ASN A 850 1.80 12.82 -2.45
C ASN A 850 0.60 12.24 -1.67
N SER A 851 0.86 11.56 -0.56
CA SER A 851 -0.18 10.81 0.15
C SER A 851 -0.77 11.60 1.32
N THR A 852 -1.99 11.23 1.71
CA THR A 852 -2.67 11.75 2.91
C THR A 852 -2.97 10.62 3.88
N ILE A 853 -2.67 10.83 5.17
CA ILE A 853 -2.89 9.84 6.23
C ILE A 853 -3.57 10.50 7.43
N GLU A 854 -4.74 10.01 7.83
CA GLU A 854 -5.54 10.64 8.88
C GLU A 854 -5.78 9.72 10.09
N GLY A 855 -5.24 10.08 11.25
CA GLY A 855 -5.47 9.37 12.51
C GLY A 855 -4.89 7.95 12.54
N LYS A 856 -3.85 7.68 11.73
CA LYS A 856 -3.21 6.37 11.59
C LYS A 856 -1.73 6.40 11.97
N SER A 857 -1.17 5.23 12.18
CA SER A 857 0.21 4.97 12.56
C SER A 857 0.96 4.40 11.37
N VAL A 858 2.15 4.92 11.12
CA VAL A 858 3.01 4.56 9.99
C VAL A 858 4.34 4.08 10.54
N SER A 859 4.71 2.83 10.27
CA SER A 859 6.06 2.33 10.54
C SER A 859 6.91 2.39 9.28
N LEU A 860 8.07 3.04 9.38
CA LEU A 860 9.06 3.18 8.32
C LEU A 860 10.32 2.39 8.69
N SER A 861 10.63 1.41 7.85
CA SER A 861 11.82 0.57 8.00
C SER A 861 12.92 0.96 7.00
N ARG A 862 13.75 0.00 6.59
CA ARG A 862 15.03 0.21 5.90
C ARG A 862 14.89 0.96 4.56
N ASN A 863 15.64 2.06 4.41
CA ASN A 863 15.71 2.91 3.22
C ASN A 863 14.37 3.50 2.79
N ALA A 864 13.44 3.74 3.73
CA ALA A 864 12.17 4.36 3.39
C ALA A 864 12.38 5.80 2.91
N LYS A 865 11.66 6.22 1.85
CA LYS A 865 11.69 7.56 1.28
C LYS A 865 10.29 8.14 1.27
N VAL A 866 10.09 9.26 1.94
CA VAL A 866 8.79 9.95 2.03
C VAL A 866 8.95 11.35 1.46
N ASP A 867 8.05 11.74 0.56
CA ASP A 867 8.04 13.07 -0.04
C ASP A 867 6.60 13.59 -0.15
N ASN A 868 6.38 14.85 0.23
CA ASN A 868 5.06 15.49 0.13
C ASN A 868 3.94 14.67 0.81
N LEU A 869 4.20 14.19 2.03
CA LEU A 869 3.22 13.50 2.87
C LEU A 869 2.47 14.53 3.73
N PHE A 870 1.15 14.52 3.70
CA PHE A 870 0.30 15.18 4.68
C PHE A 870 -0.24 14.16 5.68
N MET A 871 -0.05 14.40 6.96
CA MET A 871 -0.49 13.48 8.01
C MET A 871 -1.19 14.23 9.13
N ASN A 872 -2.41 13.82 9.48
CA ASN A 872 -3.27 14.49 10.46
C ASN A 872 -3.70 13.54 11.59
N GLY A 873 -3.03 13.63 12.74
CA GLY A 873 -3.18 12.71 13.87
C GLY A 873 -2.36 11.44 13.71
N GLY A 874 -2.38 10.59 14.73
CA GLY A 874 -1.71 9.29 14.71
C GLY A 874 -0.21 9.37 14.98
N ARG A 875 0.56 8.44 14.41
CA ARG A 875 1.98 8.23 14.77
C ARG A 875 2.86 7.92 13.56
N ILE A 876 4.10 8.38 13.53
CA ILE A 876 5.06 7.96 12.52
C ILE A 876 6.36 7.51 13.19
N THR A 877 6.69 6.25 12.96
CA THR A 877 7.78 5.54 13.60
C THR A 877 8.86 5.30 12.57
N THR A 878 10.11 5.63 12.89
CA THR A 878 11.28 5.22 12.09
C THR A 878 12.10 4.19 12.88
N GLU A 879 12.59 3.17 12.18
CA GLU A 879 13.41 2.10 12.78
C GLU A 879 14.93 2.37 12.70
N GLY A 880 15.38 3.58 12.33
CA GLY A 880 16.80 3.95 12.32
C GLY A 880 17.63 3.33 11.18
N ASN A 881 17.11 3.28 9.96
CA ASN A 881 17.77 2.56 8.87
C ASN A 881 17.74 3.33 7.54
N ALA A 882 18.24 4.56 7.54
CA ALA A 882 18.25 5.43 6.35
C ALA A 882 16.85 5.83 5.88
N VAL A 883 15.96 6.14 6.83
CA VAL A 883 14.67 6.76 6.51
C VAL A 883 14.92 8.22 6.11
N TYR A 884 14.39 8.64 4.98
CA TYR A 884 14.50 10.01 4.49
C TYR A 884 13.12 10.58 4.19
N ILE A 885 12.74 11.63 4.92
CA ILE A 885 11.43 12.28 4.84
C ILE A 885 11.64 13.72 4.41
N LYS A 886 10.91 14.20 3.40
CA LYS A 886 11.00 15.59 2.97
C LYS A 886 9.70 16.22 2.50
N ASN A 887 9.63 17.54 2.53
CA ASN A 887 8.47 18.34 2.07
C ASN A 887 7.14 17.91 2.73
N SER A 888 7.19 17.35 3.92
CA SER A 888 6.03 16.75 4.59
C SER A 888 5.44 17.66 5.66
N HIS A 889 4.12 17.58 5.85
CA HIS A 889 3.41 18.31 6.89
C HIS A 889 2.69 17.34 7.83
N PHE A 890 3.11 17.37 9.09
CA PHE A 890 2.60 16.58 10.20
C PHE A 890 1.75 17.46 11.12
N HIS A 891 0.46 17.17 11.23
CA HIS A 891 -0.47 17.86 12.10
C HIS A 891 -0.93 16.93 13.23
N ASN A 892 -0.66 17.29 14.49
CA ASN A 892 -0.98 16.46 15.66
C ASN A 892 -0.44 15.02 15.58
N VAL A 893 0.72 14.82 14.93
CA VAL A 893 1.38 13.52 14.78
C VAL A 893 2.48 13.35 15.83
N ILE A 894 2.57 12.15 16.41
CA ILE A 894 3.63 11.77 17.35
C ILE A 894 4.71 10.98 16.60
N MET A 895 6.00 11.23 16.90
CA MET A 895 7.12 10.48 16.33
C MET A 895 7.87 9.63 17.36
N PRO A 896 7.36 8.43 17.71
CA PRO A 896 8.13 7.52 18.53
C PRO A 896 9.15 6.80 17.64
N THR A 897 10.45 7.04 17.79
CA THR A 897 11.46 6.15 17.22
C THR A 897 11.52 4.86 18.01
N VAL A 898 11.70 3.75 17.30
CA VAL A 898 11.93 2.44 17.92
C VAL A 898 13.41 2.32 18.28
N GLU A 899 13.69 1.99 19.53
CA GLU A 899 15.03 1.61 19.99
C GLU A 899 15.47 0.33 19.27
N ASN A 900 16.11 0.46 18.11
CA ASN A 900 16.76 -0.66 17.46
C ASN A 900 18.27 -0.46 17.53
N GLU A 901 18.93 -1.18 18.45
CA GLU A 901 20.39 -1.17 18.58
C GLU A 901 21.09 -1.55 17.25
N TYR A 902 20.39 -2.25 16.35
CA TYR A 902 20.91 -2.69 15.05
C TYR A 902 20.83 -1.65 13.93
N ALA A 903 20.26 -0.46 14.18
CA ALA A 903 20.18 0.63 13.23
C ALA A 903 21.60 1.07 12.77
N ARG A 904 21.92 0.95 11.48
CA ARG A 904 23.28 1.21 10.95
C ARG A 904 23.45 2.57 10.27
N MET A 905 22.35 3.27 10.00
CA MET A 905 22.34 4.50 9.20
C MET A 905 21.47 5.55 9.87
N LYS A 906 21.71 6.82 9.54
CA LYS A 906 20.94 7.96 10.04
C LYS A 906 19.58 8.06 9.36
N ASP A 907 18.60 8.57 10.08
CA ASP A 907 17.35 9.02 9.51
C ASP A 907 17.41 10.54 9.30
N ALA A 908 16.73 11.07 8.29
CA ALA A 908 16.81 12.47 7.90
C ALA A 908 15.43 13.06 7.58
N PHE A 909 15.19 14.28 8.08
CA PHE A 909 14.00 15.08 7.82
C PHE A 909 14.39 16.40 7.17
N GLU A 910 13.77 16.74 6.04
CA GLU A 910 14.12 17.93 5.27
C GLU A 910 12.89 18.72 4.81
N HIS A 911 12.86 20.04 5.06
CA HIS A 911 11.71 20.89 4.70
C HIS A 911 10.39 20.36 5.30
N CYS A 912 10.43 19.86 6.53
CA CYS A 912 9.26 19.31 7.21
C CYS A 912 8.61 20.32 8.15
N LYS A 913 7.28 20.26 8.24
CA LYS A 913 6.50 21.11 9.13
C LYS A 913 5.68 20.27 10.11
N PHE A 914 5.74 20.63 11.38
CA PHE A 914 4.99 20.02 12.46
C PHE A 914 4.06 21.06 13.08
N THR A 915 2.78 20.75 13.19
CA THR A 915 1.78 21.66 13.78
C THR A 915 0.94 20.97 14.84
N TYR A 916 0.92 21.52 16.05
CA TYR A 916 0.17 20.99 17.19
C TYR A 916 -0.87 22.01 17.67
N ASP A 917 -2.14 21.65 17.62
CA ASP A 917 -3.25 22.46 18.14
C ASP A 917 -4.22 21.67 19.03
N ASP A 918 -4.07 20.34 19.13
CA ASP A 918 -4.81 19.50 20.05
C ASP A 918 -3.92 19.08 21.23
N PRO A 919 -4.13 19.66 22.44
CA PRO A 919 -3.35 19.29 23.61
C PRO A 919 -3.66 17.85 24.07
N ALA A 920 -4.84 17.30 23.77
CA ALA A 920 -5.20 15.94 24.20
C ALA A 920 -4.33 14.87 23.53
N MET A 921 -3.84 15.12 22.31
CA MET A 921 -2.89 14.22 21.64
C MET A 921 -1.54 14.15 22.36
N LEU A 922 -1.17 15.22 23.07
CA LEU A 922 0.06 15.27 23.86
C LEU A 922 -0.12 14.63 25.24
N LEU A 923 -1.34 14.55 25.79
CA LEU A 923 -1.61 13.97 27.13
C LEU A 923 -1.14 12.51 27.30
N GLY A 924 -1.07 11.73 26.21
CA GLY A 924 -0.64 10.33 26.24
C GLY A 924 0.75 10.08 25.64
N ALA A 925 1.34 11.08 24.99
CA ALA A 925 2.61 10.93 24.29
C ALA A 925 3.75 11.30 25.23
N THR A 926 4.59 10.34 25.65
CA THR A 926 5.77 10.68 26.45
C THR A 926 6.74 11.58 25.70
N ASN A 927 6.75 11.54 24.36
CA ASN A 927 7.63 12.37 23.53
C ASN A 927 7.04 12.70 22.16
N ILE A 928 7.37 13.90 21.63
CA ILE A 928 7.01 14.29 20.27
C ILE A 928 8.02 13.73 19.27
N PHE A 929 9.30 13.97 19.52
CA PHE A 929 10.41 13.35 18.82
C PHE A 929 11.08 12.38 19.78
N ARG A 930 11.61 11.28 19.28
CA ARG A 930 12.50 10.42 20.05
C ARG A 930 13.74 10.25 19.19
N ASP A 931 14.91 10.51 19.75
CA ASP A 931 16.19 10.24 19.09
C ASP A 931 17.15 9.76 20.15
N ASP A 932 16.90 8.55 20.65
CA ASP A 932 17.72 7.99 21.70
C ASP A 932 19.16 7.75 21.22
N THR A 933 19.39 7.65 19.91
CA THR A 933 20.64 7.21 19.29
C THR A 933 21.47 8.28 18.57
N ASN A 934 21.07 9.55 18.62
CA ASN A 934 21.70 10.64 17.85
C ASN A 934 21.84 10.30 16.35
N LYS A 935 20.80 9.65 15.79
CA LYS A 935 20.73 9.19 14.39
C LYS A 935 19.88 10.10 13.52
N LEU A 936 19.33 11.17 14.08
CA LEU A 936 18.42 12.05 13.39
C LEU A 936 19.16 13.27 12.81
N ASP A 937 19.08 13.43 11.49
CA ASP A 937 19.42 14.69 10.80
C ASP A 937 18.13 15.49 10.59
N LEU A 938 18.08 16.73 11.08
CA LEU A 938 16.95 17.65 10.88
C LEU A 938 17.43 18.86 10.09
N ASN A 939 16.90 19.08 8.88
CA ASN A 939 17.24 20.23 8.04
C ASN A 939 15.99 21.00 7.62
N ASP A 940 15.92 22.29 7.97
CA ASP A 940 14.78 23.15 7.63
C ASP A 940 13.44 22.58 8.13
N VAL A 941 13.43 22.24 9.43
CA VAL A 941 12.27 21.68 10.11
C VAL A 941 11.63 22.74 11.01
N GLU A 942 10.33 22.95 10.85
CA GLU A 942 9.55 23.88 11.65
C GLU A 942 8.55 23.14 12.54
N VAL A 943 8.49 23.52 13.81
CA VAL A 943 7.58 22.97 14.81
C VAL A 943 6.76 24.12 15.37
N ILE A 944 5.44 24.05 15.25
CA ILE A 944 4.54 25.15 15.58
C ILE A 944 3.44 24.64 16.51
N PHE A 945 3.35 25.23 17.69
CA PHE A 945 2.26 25.00 18.62
C PHE A 945 1.20 26.10 18.41
N ASN A 946 0.14 25.76 17.67
CA ASN A 946 -0.95 26.64 17.27
C ASN A 946 -2.22 26.39 18.11
N TRP A 947 -2.11 26.42 19.43
CA TRP A 947 -3.31 26.34 20.24
C TRP A 947 -4.01 27.70 20.32
N GLN A 948 -5.03 27.88 19.49
CA GLN A 948 -6.08 28.88 19.70
C GLN A 948 -7.28 28.18 20.36
N GLY A 949 -7.13 27.78 21.61
CA GLY A 949 -8.25 27.24 22.38
C GLY A 949 -9.40 28.24 22.43
N ARG A 950 -10.48 27.94 21.71
CA ARG A 950 -11.80 28.58 21.84
C ARG A 950 -12.30 28.41 23.28
N SER A 951 -11.95 29.34 24.15
CA SER A 951 -12.75 29.65 25.34
C SER A 951 -13.80 30.69 24.95
N THR A 952 -14.94 30.23 24.43
CA THR A 952 -16.13 31.08 24.29
C THR A 952 -16.86 31.31 25.62
N TYR A 953 -16.31 30.89 26.76
CA TYR A 953 -16.89 31.18 28.07
C TYR A 953 -15.80 31.56 29.08
N LEU A 954 -15.73 32.88 29.34
CA LEU A 954 -14.98 33.61 30.37
C LEU A 954 -13.60 34.16 29.96
N GLN A 955 -13.67 35.40 29.45
CA GLN A 955 -12.62 36.43 29.33
C GLN A 955 -11.40 36.12 28.45
N GLU A 956 -11.08 37.12 27.62
CA GLU A 956 -9.97 37.23 26.67
C GLU A 956 -8.57 37.13 27.32
N LYS A 957 -8.25 36.02 27.98
CA LYS A 957 -6.86 35.57 28.09
C LYS A 957 -6.59 34.70 26.88
N VAL A 958 -5.80 35.23 25.94
CA VAL A 958 -5.13 34.43 24.91
C VAL A 958 -4.30 33.41 25.67
N PHE A 959 -4.81 32.19 25.82
CA PHE A 959 -4.05 31.12 26.44
C PHE A 959 -2.96 30.71 25.45
N THR A 960 -1.77 31.22 25.67
CA THR A 960 -0.54 30.63 25.14
C THR A 960 -0.38 29.24 25.77
N TYR A 961 0.06 28.27 24.97
CA TYR A 961 0.22 26.87 25.37
C TYR A 961 1.06 26.78 26.65
N GLU A 962 0.46 26.45 27.78
CA GLU A 962 1.17 26.29 29.05
C GLU A 962 1.59 24.83 29.20
N LEU A 963 2.88 24.53 28.99
CA LEU A 963 3.45 23.18 29.10
C LEU A 963 3.35 22.56 30.51
N SER A 964 2.94 23.33 31.51
CA SER A 964 3.02 22.94 32.91
C SER A 964 2.09 21.80 33.30
N ASP A 965 0.88 21.70 32.76
CA ASP A 965 -0.05 20.62 33.17
C ASP A 965 0.32 19.23 32.63
N TYR A 966 1.41 19.14 31.85
CA TYR A 966 1.84 17.96 31.07
C TYR A 966 3.21 17.46 31.54
N TYR A 967 3.36 17.28 32.85
CA TYR A 967 4.59 17.06 33.64
C TYR A 967 5.52 15.88 33.23
N SER A 968 5.30 15.17 32.13
CA SER A 968 6.15 14.05 31.70
C SER A 968 6.50 14.01 30.21
N THR A 969 6.01 14.94 29.39
CA THR A 969 6.21 14.86 27.94
C THR A 969 7.48 15.61 27.53
N SER A 970 8.60 14.91 27.44
CA SER A 970 9.85 15.47 26.90
C SER A 970 9.75 15.64 25.39
N PHE A 971 10.21 16.76 24.82
CA PHE A 971 10.13 16.94 23.37
C PHE A 971 11.02 15.93 22.62
N PHE A 972 12.17 15.59 23.19
CA PHE A 972 13.04 14.47 22.82
C PHE A 972 13.16 13.47 23.98
N ALA A 973 12.99 12.15 23.75
CA ALA A 973 13.09 11.14 24.82
C ALA A 973 14.48 10.93 25.41
N HIS A 974 14.51 10.29 26.60
CA HIS A 974 15.69 10.14 27.45
C HIS A 974 15.81 8.76 28.10
N THR A 975 16.38 7.76 27.43
CA THR A 975 16.56 6.43 28.07
C THR A 975 18.00 5.96 28.18
N LEU A 976 18.95 6.28 27.27
CA LEU A 976 20.25 5.57 27.25
C LEU A 976 21.51 6.43 27.42
N ASN A 977 22.49 5.90 28.17
CA ASN A 977 23.88 6.38 28.23
C ASN A 977 24.61 5.91 26.97
N GLN A 978 24.58 6.72 25.92
CA GLN A 978 25.12 6.38 24.61
C GLN A 978 26.66 6.44 24.57
N THR A 979 27.31 5.39 24.08
CA THR A 979 28.75 5.35 23.77
C THR A 979 29.06 5.62 22.30
N ILE A 980 28.07 5.59 21.41
CA ILE A 980 28.27 5.66 19.95
C ILE A 980 27.66 6.95 19.39
N ASN A 981 28.47 7.76 18.72
CA ASN A 981 28.01 8.96 18.03
C ASN A 981 27.79 8.65 16.55
N TYR A 982 26.53 8.63 16.10
CA TYR A 982 26.21 8.47 14.69
C TYR A 982 26.27 9.79 13.90
N GLY A 983 26.53 10.91 14.56
CA GLY A 983 26.86 12.18 13.90
C GLY A 983 25.66 13.00 13.43
N GLY A 984 24.46 12.80 13.97
CA GLY A 984 23.26 13.58 13.64
C GLY A 984 23.51 15.10 13.67
N GLU A 985 22.96 15.86 12.74
CA GLU A 985 23.09 17.33 12.66
C GLU A 985 21.72 18.03 12.55
N ILE A 986 21.58 19.17 13.25
CA ILE A 986 20.34 19.96 13.23
C ILE A 986 20.62 21.34 12.60
N LYS A 987 20.00 21.61 11.45
CA LYS A 987 20.12 22.85 10.67
C LYS A 987 18.75 23.49 10.43
N ASN A 988 18.69 24.82 10.51
CA ASN A 988 17.49 25.60 10.19
C ASN A 988 16.26 25.14 10.99
N PHE A 989 16.45 24.67 12.22
CA PHE A 989 15.39 24.13 13.07
C PHE A 989 14.68 25.23 13.84
N LYS A 990 13.35 25.31 13.75
CA LYS A 990 12.60 26.40 14.38
C LYS A 990 11.42 25.87 15.18
N VAL A 991 11.29 26.32 16.42
CA VAL A 991 10.16 26.01 17.31
C VAL A 991 9.40 27.29 17.64
N TYR A 992 8.10 27.31 17.38
CA TYR A 992 7.22 28.45 17.57
C TYR A 992 6.02 28.10 18.47
N GLY A 993 5.50 29.09 19.20
CA GLY A 993 4.22 28.98 19.91
C GLY A 993 4.23 28.15 21.20
N ALA A 994 5.29 27.35 21.44
CA ALA A 994 5.55 26.81 22.77
C ALA A 994 5.99 27.98 23.65
N LYS A 995 5.17 28.38 24.63
CA LYS A 995 5.63 29.30 25.68
C LYS A 995 5.66 28.53 26.99
N PRO A 996 6.62 28.81 27.88
CA PRO A 996 6.50 28.43 29.27
C PRO A 996 5.14 28.91 29.85
N SER A 997 4.51 28.12 30.73
CA SER A 997 3.36 28.58 31.52
C SER A 997 3.67 29.93 32.18
N LEU A 998 2.67 30.81 32.32
CA LEU A 998 2.84 32.07 33.04
C LEU A 998 2.65 31.88 34.56
N ASP A 999 1.95 30.82 34.98
CA ASP A 999 1.44 30.65 36.35
C ASP A 999 2.02 29.44 37.12
N SER A 1000 2.76 28.51 36.48
CA SER A 1000 3.30 27.33 37.17
C SER A 1000 4.37 27.71 38.21
N ARG A 1001 4.24 27.24 39.46
CA ARG A 1001 5.16 27.60 40.56
C ARG A 1001 6.47 26.80 40.54
N ASP A 1002 6.54 25.71 39.78
CA ASP A 1002 7.61 24.71 39.84
C ASP A 1002 8.31 24.51 38.47
N TYR A 1003 8.80 25.61 37.89
CA TYR A 1003 9.55 25.67 36.61
C TYR A 1003 10.84 24.81 36.52
N SER A 1004 11.19 24.02 37.54
CA SER A 1004 12.45 23.26 37.57
C SER A 1004 12.41 21.90 36.84
N SER A 1005 11.23 21.43 36.41
CA SER A 1005 11.07 20.14 35.72
C SER A 1005 10.50 20.22 34.29
N GLU A 1006 10.11 21.40 33.81
CA GLU A 1006 9.31 21.62 32.58
C GLU A 1006 10.16 22.06 31.38
N ASN A 1007 11.38 21.54 31.23
CA ASN A 1007 12.28 22.01 30.18
C ASN A 1007 11.99 21.37 28.81
N PHE A 1008 12.14 22.16 27.74
CA PHE A 1008 12.18 21.62 26.38
C PHE A 1008 13.53 20.95 26.16
N TYR A 1009 13.58 19.66 26.44
CA TYR A 1009 14.81 18.90 26.31
C TYR A 1009 15.17 18.68 24.85
N ILE A 1010 16.43 18.93 24.51
CA ILE A 1010 16.97 18.74 23.16
C ILE A 1010 18.22 17.86 23.15
N PRO A 1011 18.50 17.13 22.05
CA PRO A 1011 19.69 16.30 21.93
C PRO A 1011 20.96 17.15 21.94
N HIS A 1012 22.01 16.64 22.55
CA HIS A 1012 23.31 17.29 22.59
C HIS A 1012 24.10 17.01 21.31
N THR A 1013 23.80 17.76 20.24
CA THR A 1013 24.48 17.71 18.94
C THR A 1013 24.78 19.10 18.36
N ASN A 1014 25.32 19.21 17.15
CA ASN A 1014 25.58 20.49 16.48
C ASN A 1014 24.27 21.13 16.02
N TYR A 1015 24.15 22.45 16.24
CA TYR A 1015 22.99 23.25 15.81
C TYR A 1015 23.45 24.43 14.94
N THR A 1016 22.86 24.58 13.76
CA THR A 1016 23.11 25.74 12.88
C THR A 1016 21.80 26.43 12.53
N ASN A 1017 21.70 27.74 12.75
CA ASN A 1017 20.49 28.54 12.50
C ASN A 1017 19.25 27.97 13.21
N ALA A 1018 19.40 27.66 14.50
CA ALA A 1018 18.31 27.11 15.30
C ALA A 1018 17.61 28.21 16.11
N TYR A 1019 16.28 28.17 16.15
CA TYR A 1019 15.46 29.11 16.90
C TYR A 1019 14.45 28.37 17.76
N PHE A 1020 14.38 28.74 19.04
CA PHE A 1020 13.42 28.20 19.99
C PHE A 1020 12.64 29.34 20.62
N GLY A 1021 11.33 29.40 20.38
CA GLY A 1021 10.41 30.34 21.03
C GLY A 1021 10.10 30.02 22.50
N THR A 1022 10.87 29.11 23.12
CA THR A 1022 10.70 28.57 24.48
C THR A 1022 12.06 28.32 25.11
N SER A 1023 12.08 28.02 26.41
CA SER A 1023 13.26 27.61 27.16
C SER A 1023 13.77 26.22 26.78
N VAL A 1024 15.09 26.04 26.75
CA VAL A 1024 15.76 24.85 26.22
C VAL A 1024 16.71 24.24 27.26
N GLU A 1025 16.71 22.91 27.38
CA GLU A 1025 17.71 22.17 28.15
C GLU A 1025 18.45 21.16 27.26
N PHE A 1026 19.78 21.26 27.20
CA PHE A 1026 20.63 20.18 26.72
C PHE A 1026 20.81 19.14 27.81
N GLN A 1027 20.32 17.92 27.61
CA GLN A 1027 20.36 16.89 28.67
C GLN A 1027 21.27 15.68 28.36
N ARG A 1028 21.23 15.14 27.14
CA ARG A 1028 21.93 13.89 26.79
C ARG A 1028 22.44 13.89 25.35
N GLY A 1029 23.46 13.08 25.09
CA GLY A 1029 24.14 12.87 23.80
C GLY A 1029 25.54 12.29 24.02
N VAL A 1030 26.38 12.23 23.00
CA VAL A 1030 27.74 11.69 23.15
C VAL A 1030 28.69 12.79 23.67
N PRO A 1031 29.53 12.53 24.69
CA PRO A 1031 30.55 13.48 25.13
C PRO A 1031 31.53 13.82 24.00
N ARG A 1032 31.48 15.05 23.49
CA ARG A 1032 32.36 15.57 22.43
C ARG A 1032 32.32 17.09 22.38
N SER A 1033 33.33 17.72 21.79
CA SER A 1033 33.25 19.15 21.46
C SER A 1033 32.19 19.40 20.39
N LEU A 1034 31.39 20.45 20.57
CA LEU A 1034 30.32 20.84 19.65
C LEU A 1034 30.46 22.30 19.25
N THR A 1035 29.90 22.64 18.09
CA THR A 1035 29.78 24.02 17.65
C THR A 1035 28.35 24.30 17.23
N HIS A 1036 27.78 25.32 17.85
CA HIS A 1036 26.48 25.86 17.57
C HIS A 1036 26.67 27.22 16.90
N SER A 1037 25.98 27.48 15.78
CA SER A 1037 26.07 28.75 15.05
C SER A 1037 24.69 29.37 14.85
N ASN A 1038 24.51 30.65 15.14
CA ASN A 1038 23.22 31.35 15.06
C ASN A 1038 22.12 30.62 15.87
N PHE A 1039 22.41 30.32 17.14
CA PHE A 1039 21.52 29.62 18.07
C PHE A 1039 20.74 30.63 18.91
N LYS A 1040 19.41 30.57 18.85
CA LYS A 1040 18.52 31.59 19.43
C LYS A 1040 17.47 30.96 20.33
N VAL A 1041 17.29 31.51 21.52
CA VAL A 1041 16.32 31.02 22.51
C VAL A 1041 15.55 32.21 23.10
N ASP A 1042 14.24 32.24 22.92
CA ASP A 1042 13.32 33.15 23.62
C ASP A 1042 12.83 32.47 24.92
N GLY A 1043 13.72 32.37 25.90
CA GLY A 1043 13.54 31.62 27.14
C GLY A 1043 14.86 31.53 27.92
N TRP A 1044 15.02 30.51 28.77
CA TRP A 1044 16.31 30.19 29.38
C TRP A 1044 17.04 29.06 28.66
N LEU A 1045 18.35 28.98 28.87
CA LEU A 1045 19.22 27.94 28.34
C LEU A 1045 19.88 27.16 29.49
N GLN A 1046 19.68 25.85 29.53
CA GLN A 1046 20.23 24.96 30.55
C GLN A 1046 21.10 23.84 29.96
N PHE A 1047 22.16 23.48 30.68
CA PHE A 1047 23.05 22.35 30.37
C PHE A 1047 23.04 21.33 31.51
N ASN A 1048 22.21 20.30 31.36
CA ASN A 1048 22.10 19.16 32.27
C ASN A 1048 22.73 17.91 31.64
N LEU A 1049 23.97 18.05 31.17
CA LEU A 1049 24.67 17.08 30.33
C LEU A 1049 25.10 15.84 31.13
N ASN A 1050 24.14 14.93 31.38
CA ASN A 1050 24.30 13.81 32.29
C ASN A 1050 25.39 12.81 31.88
N GLN A 1051 25.71 12.75 30.58
CA GLN A 1051 26.75 11.89 30.00
C GLN A 1051 28.18 12.30 30.36
N TYR A 1052 28.40 13.52 30.88
CA TYR A 1052 29.72 13.99 31.27
C TYR A 1052 30.04 13.59 32.72
N GLU A 1053 31.33 13.43 33.00
CA GLU A 1053 31.82 13.12 34.33
C GLU A 1053 31.44 14.23 35.32
N ASN A 1054 31.12 13.84 36.56
CA ASN A 1054 30.94 14.75 37.68
C ASN A 1054 32.25 15.02 38.43
N THR A 1055 33.39 14.80 37.78
CA THR A 1055 34.76 14.96 38.29
C THR A 1055 35.64 15.59 37.20
N VAL A 1056 36.72 16.27 37.60
CA VAL A 1056 37.67 16.97 36.69
C VAL A 1056 38.64 16.00 35.98
N THR A 1057 38.27 14.74 35.80
CA THR A 1057 39.16 13.64 35.41
C THR A 1057 38.96 13.14 33.98
N GLY A 1058 38.11 13.81 33.20
CA GLY A 1058 37.71 13.38 31.86
C GLY A 1058 38.43 14.11 30.72
N ASN A 1059 37.95 13.88 29.50
CA ASN A 1059 38.37 14.62 28.32
C ASN A 1059 37.83 16.06 28.35
N GLU A 1060 38.65 17.03 27.97
CA GLU A 1060 38.26 18.43 27.84
C GLU A 1060 37.45 18.69 26.56
N TYR A 1061 36.15 18.48 26.64
CA TYR A 1061 35.23 18.82 25.57
C TYR A 1061 34.82 20.29 25.63
N THR A 1062 34.74 20.97 24.49
CA THR A 1062 34.36 22.38 24.43
C THR A 1062 33.11 22.57 23.57
N HIS A 1063 32.09 23.21 24.13
CA HIS A 1063 30.88 23.61 23.42
C HIS A 1063 30.96 25.09 23.05
N LYS A 1064 31.01 25.34 21.74
CA LYS A 1064 31.12 26.69 21.18
C LYS A 1064 29.76 27.16 20.69
N PHE A 1065 29.37 28.38 21.05
CA PHE A 1065 28.18 29.07 20.58
C PHE A 1065 28.62 30.34 19.85
N ASN A 1066 28.50 30.35 18.54
CA ASN A 1066 28.90 31.48 17.69
C ASN A 1066 27.68 32.17 17.14
N ASP A 1067 27.53 33.46 17.39
CA ASP A 1067 26.39 34.27 16.97
C ASP A 1067 25.05 33.73 17.52
N GLY A 1068 24.29 34.55 18.22
CA GLY A 1068 23.02 34.10 18.76
C GLY A 1068 22.59 34.86 19.99
N TYR A 1069 21.53 34.38 20.63
CA TYR A 1069 21.06 34.99 21.86
C TYR A 1069 20.27 34.02 22.74
N VAL A 1070 20.20 34.37 24.02
CA VAL A 1070 19.19 33.89 24.97
C VAL A 1070 18.46 35.13 25.51
N HIS A 1071 17.17 35.22 25.24
CA HIS A 1071 16.34 36.39 25.52
C HIS A 1071 15.10 35.99 26.30
N ILE A 1072 14.89 36.60 27.47
CA ILE A 1072 13.63 36.46 28.21
C ILE A 1072 12.89 37.79 28.12
N ASN A 1073 11.70 37.78 27.53
CA ASN A 1073 10.88 38.98 27.39
C ASN A 1073 10.24 39.42 28.73
N ASN A 1074 9.60 40.58 28.76
CA ASN A 1074 8.96 41.14 29.95
C ASN A 1074 7.64 40.46 30.34
N ASP A 1075 7.08 39.61 29.49
CA ASP A 1075 5.78 38.97 29.70
C ASP A 1075 5.86 37.79 30.70
N TYR A 1076 7.06 37.32 31.05
CA TYR A 1076 7.25 36.18 31.95
C TYR A 1076 7.13 36.56 33.43
N ASN A 1077 6.25 35.85 34.17
CA ASN A 1077 6.16 35.96 35.63
C ASN A 1077 7.20 35.08 36.32
N TRP A 1078 8.37 35.66 36.56
CA TRP A 1078 9.53 34.93 37.07
C TRP A 1078 9.64 34.93 38.60
N THR A 1079 8.54 35.09 39.35
CA THR A 1079 8.64 35.34 40.82
C THR A 1079 9.03 34.09 41.62
N ASN A 1080 8.73 32.88 41.12
CA ASN A 1080 8.88 31.63 41.88
C ASN A 1080 9.71 30.52 41.19
N SER A 1081 10.35 30.77 40.04
CA SER A 1081 11.19 29.78 39.36
C SER A 1081 12.55 29.54 40.06
N GLY A 1082 13.08 28.32 39.98
CA GLY A 1082 14.50 28.04 40.30
C GLY A 1082 15.47 28.37 39.16
N SER A 1083 14.96 28.80 38.01
CA SER A 1083 15.68 28.85 36.73
C SER A 1083 16.49 30.14 36.56
N ASN A 1084 17.61 30.04 35.84
CA ASN A 1084 18.48 31.16 35.46
C ASN A 1084 18.41 31.37 33.95
N LEU A 1085 18.71 32.56 33.43
CA LEU A 1085 18.81 32.80 31.98
C LEU A 1085 19.80 31.80 31.33
N LEU A 1086 20.92 31.54 31.99
CA LEU A 1086 21.90 30.50 31.65
C LEU A 1086 22.19 29.62 32.88
N ASP A 1087 22.04 28.31 32.74
CA ASP A 1087 22.27 27.35 33.83
C ASP A 1087 23.10 26.15 33.38
N THR A 1088 23.98 25.64 34.24
CA THR A 1088 24.73 24.41 33.99
C THR A 1088 24.76 23.53 35.23
N GLU A 1089 24.80 22.22 35.04
CA GLU A 1089 24.98 21.24 36.13
C GLU A 1089 26.45 20.87 36.38
N ALA A 1090 26.70 20.20 37.51
CA ALA A 1090 28.03 19.81 37.98
C ALA A 1090 28.66 18.69 37.14
N LYS A 1091 29.18 19.08 35.98
CA LYS A 1091 29.67 18.22 34.90
C LYS A 1091 30.96 18.79 34.29
N TYR A 1092 31.85 17.96 33.78
CA TYR A 1092 33.15 18.41 33.26
C TYR A 1092 33.14 18.62 31.74
N PHE A 1093 32.88 19.85 31.33
CA PHE A 1093 32.97 20.34 29.94
C PHE A 1093 33.30 21.84 29.95
N ASN A 1094 33.86 22.35 28.86
CA ASN A 1094 34.11 23.77 28.65
C ASN A 1094 32.98 24.42 27.85
N LEU A 1095 32.69 25.68 28.13
CA LEU A 1095 31.77 26.53 27.36
C LEU A 1095 32.52 27.70 26.73
N GLU A 1096 32.17 28.03 25.49
CA GLU A 1096 32.69 29.20 24.79
C GLU A 1096 31.56 29.88 24.01
N PHE A 1097 31.20 31.11 24.37
CA PHE A 1097 30.24 31.94 23.65
C PHE A 1097 31.00 33.03 22.89
N ASN A 1098 30.72 33.19 21.60
CA ASN A 1098 31.33 34.15 20.70
C ASN A 1098 30.23 35.00 20.07
N ASP A 1099 30.29 36.33 20.23
CA ASP A 1099 29.33 37.27 19.65
C ASP A 1099 27.85 36.93 20.00
N PHE A 1100 27.64 36.56 21.27
CA PHE A 1100 26.37 36.04 21.78
C PHE A 1100 25.69 37.03 22.75
N ASP A 1101 24.38 37.23 22.62
CA ASP A 1101 23.61 38.17 23.43
C ASP A 1101 22.82 37.45 24.55
N PHE A 1102 23.03 37.86 25.80
CA PHE A 1102 22.24 37.46 26.95
C PHE A 1102 21.36 38.64 27.37
N ASP A 1103 20.04 38.47 27.29
CA ASP A 1103 19.10 39.57 27.44
C ASP A 1103 17.93 39.22 28.37
N LEU A 1104 17.87 39.92 29.52
CA LEU A 1104 16.85 39.69 30.54
C LEU A 1104 15.93 40.91 30.69
N GLN A 1105 14.75 40.86 30.07
CA GLN A 1105 13.79 41.96 30.09
C GLN A 1105 12.73 41.85 31.20
N VAL A 1106 13.01 41.09 32.26
CA VAL A 1106 12.09 40.91 33.40
C VAL A 1106 12.40 41.90 34.53
N SER A 1107 11.37 42.57 35.03
CA SER A 1107 11.52 43.59 36.09
C SER A 1107 12.01 43.00 37.43
N SER A 1108 12.66 43.81 38.26
CA SER A 1108 13.14 43.37 39.59
C SER A 1108 12.00 42.90 40.50
N SER A 1109 10.80 43.48 40.37
CA SER A 1109 9.60 43.04 41.08
C SER A 1109 9.16 41.62 40.70
N GLN A 1110 9.45 41.19 39.47
CA GLN A 1110 9.11 39.87 38.98
C GLN A 1110 10.19 38.82 39.27
N ILE A 1111 11.46 39.18 39.50
CA ILE A 1111 12.55 38.19 39.71
C ILE A 1111 12.70 37.79 41.19
N GLY A 1112 12.15 38.60 42.11
CA GLY A 1112 12.39 38.44 43.54
C GLY A 1112 13.82 38.83 43.95
N SER A 1113 14.23 38.44 45.16
CA SER A 1113 15.57 38.74 45.71
C SER A 1113 16.71 37.87 45.16
N SER A 1114 16.37 36.78 44.46
CA SER A 1114 17.32 35.87 43.84
C SER A 1114 17.93 36.48 42.58
N ASN A 1115 19.27 36.42 42.44
CA ASN A 1115 19.96 36.83 41.22
C ASN A 1115 19.86 35.73 40.14
N ARG A 1116 18.76 35.72 39.38
CA ARG A 1116 18.43 34.66 38.40
C ARG A 1116 19.03 34.89 37.00
N TYR A 1117 20.20 35.51 36.94
CA TYR A 1117 20.83 35.77 35.63
C TYR A 1117 21.57 34.54 35.13
N MET A 1118 22.58 34.06 35.84
CA MET A 1118 23.32 32.86 35.43
C MET A 1118 23.79 32.05 36.61
N ARG A 1119 23.89 30.73 36.41
CA ARG A 1119 24.44 29.76 37.36
C ARG A 1119 25.32 28.78 36.61
N LEU A 1120 26.62 28.81 36.87
CA LEU A 1120 27.61 27.99 36.17
C LEU A 1120 28.16 26.95 37.15
N LYS A 1121 27.58 25.74 37.18
CA LYS A 1121 28.04 24.66 38.06
C LYS A 1121 29.07 23.69 37.45
N HIS A 1122 29.39 23.81 36.16
CA HIS A 1122 30.26 22.85 35.49
C HIS A 1122 31.73 23.01 35.94
N PHE A 1123 32.51 21.94 35.84
CA PHE A 1123 33.90 21.92 36.30
C PHE A 1123 34.91 22.47 35.29
N GLY A 1124 34.53 22.59 34.02
CA GLY A 1124 35.40 23.15 32.98
C GLY A 1124 35.42 24.68 32.98
N THR A 1125 36.11 25.24 31.99
CA THR A 1125 36.25 26.69 31.79
C THR A 1125 35.05 27.27 31.03
N THR A 1126 34.70 28.52 31.30
CA THR A 1126 33.73 29.29 30.49
C THR A 1126 34.41 30.50 29.86
N ARG A 1127 34.16 30.72 28.58
CA ARG A 1127 34.64 31.91 27.85
C ARG A 1127 33.47 32.65 27.23
N PHE A 1128 33.41 33.96 27.42
CA PHE A 1128 32.47 34.86 26.76
C PHE A 1128 33.28 35.88 25.95
N ASN A 1129 33.27 35.78 24.62
CA ASN A 1129 34.04 36.63 23.72
C ASN A 1129 33.08 37.55 22.96
N ARG A 1130 33.19 38.87 23.17
CA ARG A 1130 32.37 39.90 22.51
C ARG A 1130 30.86 39.72 22.75
N CYS A 1131 30.49 39.11 23.87
CA CYS A 1131 29.09 38.91 24.26
C CYS A 1131 28.45 40.18 24.82
N SER A 1132 27.13 40.30 24.67
CA SER A 1132 26.34 41.34 25.36
C SER A 1132 25.60 40.75 26.56
N PHE A 1133 25.53 41.50 27.65
CA PHE A 1133 24.77 41.16 28.85
C PHE A 1133 23.85 42.33 29.20
N LYS A 1134 22.54 42.14 29.02
CA LYS A 1134 21.52 43.16 29.23
C LYS A 1134 20.52 42.72 30.27
N SER A 1135 20.04 43.68 31.06
CA SER A 1135 18.92 43.48 31.98
C SER A 1135 18.09 44.75 32.10
N VAL A 1136 16.76 44.65 32.20
CA VAL A 1136 15.90 45.83 32.45
C VAL A 1136 16.06 46.37 33.88
N SER A 1137 16.55 45.55 34.81
CA SER A 1137 16.86 45.94 36.19
C SER A 1137 18.31 45.60 36.53
N ALA A 1138 18.95 46.38 37.40
CA ALA A 1138 20.34 46.13 37.80
C ALA A 1138 20.52 44.69 38.36
N LYS A 1139 21.49 43.95 37.82
CA LYS A 1139 21.88 42.60 38.25
C LYS A 1139 23.35 42.53 38.59
N ILE A 1140 23.64 41.83 39.69
CA ILE A 1140 25.01 41.58 40.15
C ILE A 1140 25.25 40.09 40.07
N ILE A 1141 26.10 39.65 39.14
CA ILE A 1141 26.53 38.26 39.00
C ILE A 1141 27.79 38.07 39.84
N ASP A 1142 27.64 37.40 40.98
CA ASP A 1142 28.70 37.22 41.96
C ASP A 1142 29.28 35.81 41.94
N PHE A 1143 30.43 35.64 41.27
CA PHE A 1143 31.14 34.36 41.19
C PHE A 1143 31.83 33.97 42.52
N THR A 1144 31.91 34.87 43.50
CA THR A 1144 32.47 34.54 44.83
C THR A 1144 31.44 33.83 45.73
N ASN A 1145 30.17 33.84 45.35
CA ASN A 1145 29.11 33.17 46.09
C ASN A 1145 29.19 31.65 45.87
N THR A 1146 29.89 30.96 46.76
CA THR A 1146 30.15 29.51 46.67
C THR A 1146 28.91 28.63 46.75
N LEU A 1147 27.75 29.16 47.18
CA LEU A 1147 26.48 28.43 47.15
C LEU A 1147 25.91 28.32 45.74
N ILE A 1148 26.25 29.29 44.88
CA ILE A 1148 25.79 29.37 43.48
C ILE A 1148 26.94 28.96 42.53
N PHE A 1149 28.17 29.29 42.90
CA PHE A 1149 29.41 29.04 42.16
C PHE A 1149 30.49 28.32 43.00
N PRO A 1150 30.37 27.00 43.28
CA PRO A 1150 31.40 26.25 44.00
C PRO A 1150 32.85 26.49 43.55
N ALA A 1151 33.79 26.55 44.50
CA ALA A 1151 35.21 26.84 44.26
C ALA A 1151 35.95 25.82 43.39
N THR A 1152 35.33 24.68 43.07
CA THR A 1152 35.87 23.60 42.23
C THR A 1152 35.72 23.85 40.72
N PHE A 1153 35.25 25.04 40.30
CA PHE A 1153 34.96 25.34 38.91
C PHE A 1153 36.14 25.91 38.15
N GLY A 1154 36.21 25.59 36.86
CA GLY A 1154 37.18 26.20 35.96
C GLY A 1154 37.01 27.72 35.88
N ALA A 1155 38.06 28.38 35.40
CA ALA A 1155 38.07 29.83 35.27
C ALA A 1155 37.00 30.33 34.29
N VAL A 1156 36.36 31.44 34.63
CA VAL A 1156 35.46 32.20 33.76
C VAL A 1156 36.22 33.38 33.17
N THR A 1157 36.27 33.46 31.83
CA THR A 1157 36.90 34.58 31.10
C THR A 1157 35.84 35.34 30.32
N ILE A 1158 35.68 36.62 30.62
CA ILE A 1158 34.77 37.53 29.93
C ILE A 1158 35.62 38.54 29.17
N LYS A 1159 35.63 38.47 27.84
CA LYS A 1159 36.48 39.27 26.95
C LYS A 1159 35.64 40.21 26.08
N ASN A 1160 35.93 41.51 26.16
CA ASN A 1160 35.24 42.58 25.44
C ASN A 1160 33.69 42.54 25.60
N PRO A 1161 33.13 42.40 26.81
CA PRO A 1161 31.68 42.36 26.96
C PRO A 1161 31.02 43.72 26.72
N LYS A 1162 29.76 43.71 26.30
CA LYS A 1162 28.86 44.87 26.38
C LYS A 1162 27.94 44.70 27.58
N LEU A 1163 28.00 45.61 28.56
CA LEU A 1163 27.23 45.50 29.81
C LEU A 1163 26.15 46.58 29.87
N ASP A 1164 24.91 46.18 30.09
CA ASP A 1164 23.77 47.08 30.33
C ASP A 1164 22.98 46.59 31.56
N ASN A 1165 23.07 47.36 32.65
CA ASN A 1165 22.54 47.01 33.98
C ASN A 1165 23.00 45.64 34.53
N VAL A 1166 24.18 45.17 34.12
CA VAL A 1166 24.79 43.92 34.63
C VAL A 1166 26.20 44.22 35.14
N ILE A 1167 26.51 43.73 36.34
CA ILE A 1167 27.83 43.87 36.99
C ILE A 1167 28.33 42.48 37.37
N PHE A 1168 29.62 42.20 37.14
CA PHE A 1168 30.28 40.95 37.54
C PHE A 1168 31.17 41.17 38.78
N ILE A 1169 31.09 40.27 39.76
CA ILE A 1169 32.07 40.14 40.86
C ILE A 1169 32.84 38.85 40.61
N LEU A 1170 34.15 38.96 40.40
CA LEU A 1170 35.02 37.88 39.94
C LEU A 1170 35.69 37.14 41.09
N ARG A 1171 35.95 35.84 40.93
CA ARG A 1171 36.92 35.10 41.77
C ARG A 1171 38.36 35.45 41.34
N PRO A 1172 39.37 35.13 42.16
CA PRO A 1172 40.78 35.37 41.80
C PRO A 1172 41.22 34.75 40.46
N GLU A 1173 40.67 33.60 40.08
CA GLU A 1173 40.97 32.89 38.84
C GLU A 1173 40.18 33.37 37.62
N ASP A 1174 39.09 34.12 37.84
CA ASP A 1174 38.24 34.63 36.76
C ASP A 1174 38.80 35.94 36.20
N LYS A 1175 38.53 36.21 34.92
CA LYS A 1175 39.09 37.37 34.21
C LYS A 1175 38.04 38.17 33.49
N LEU A 1176 38.10 39.49 33.64
CA LEU A 1176 37.37 40.46 32.82
C LEU A 1176 38.39 41.24 31.99
N LEU A 1177 38.41 40.98 30.68
CA LEU A 1177 39.46 41.40 29.76
C LEU A 1177 38.90 42.36 28.71
N PHE A 1178 39.63 43.44 28.43
CA PHE A 1178 39.30 44.39 27.36
C PHE A 1178 40.49 44.59 26.44
N THR A 1179 40.27 44.56 25.13
CA THR A 1179 41.31 44.78 24.09
C THR A 1179 41.25 46.20 23.51
N TYR A 1180 40.36 47.03 24.05
CA TYR A 1180 40.22 48.45 23.75
C TYR A 1180 39.76 49.18 25.02
N PRO A 1181 39.96 50.52 25.14
CA PRO A 1181 39.44 51.29 26.26
C PRO A 1181 37.92 51.17 26.40
N ASP A 1182 37.44 50.76 27.57
CA ASP A 1182 36.00 50.65 27.89
C ASP A 1182 35.74 51.18 29.30
N ALA A 1183 34.57 51.81 29.53
CA ALA A 1183 34.21 52.34 30.84
C ALA A 1183 34.21 51.28 31.95
N ASN A 1184 34.05 50.01 31.59
CA ASN A 1184 34.03 48.85 32.47
C ASN A 1184 35.41 48.19 32.66
N CYS A 1185 36.49 48.75 32.11
CA CYS A 1185 37.84 48.24 32.36
C CYS A 1185 38.12 48.16 33.88
N PRO A 1186 38.65 47.04 34.40
CA PRO A 1186 39.03 46.93 35.80
C PRO A 1186 40.11 47.95 36.15
N ALA A 1187 40.09 48.44 37.40
CA ALA A 1187 41.00 49.49 37.84
C ALA A 1187 42.19 48.94 38.64
N TYR A 1188 43.41 49.36 38.29
CA TYR A 1188 44.65 48.97 38.99
C TYR A 1188 45.53 50.20 39.26
N ILE A 1189 46.44 50.07 40.22
CA ILE A 1189 47.33 51.18 40.65
C ILE A 1189 48.53 51.36 39.75
N ASP A 1190 48.99 50.30 39.08
CA ASP A 1190 50.09 50.32 38.15
C ASP A 1190 50.00 49.17 37.13
N ASN A 1191 50.83 49.27 36.09
CA ASN A 1191 50.88 48.32 35.00
C ASN A 1191 51.32 46.93 35.46
N SER A 1192 52.22 46.83 36.44
CA SER A 1192 52.73 45.54 36.94
C SER A 1192 51.61 44.70 37.55
N THR A 1193 50.81 45.33 38.41
CA THR A 1193 49.65 44.70 39.06
C THR A 1193 48.58 44.32 38.03
N ALA A 1194 48.37 45.18 37.02
CA ALA A 1194 47.44 44.90 35.93
C ALA A 1194 47.91 43.74 35.03
N VAL A 1195 49.19 43.67 34.68
CA VAL A 1195 49.79 42.58 33.86
C VAL A 1195 49.66 41.25 34.59
N GLU A 1196 49.91 41.20 35.89
CA GLU A 1196 49.75 39.98 36.68
C GLU A 1196 48.30 39.48 36.69
N ALA A 1197 47.34 40.39 36.86
CA ALA A 1197 45.92 40.04 36.92
C ALA A 1197 45.30 39.71 35.55
N LEU A 1198 45.58 40.52 34.52
CA LEU A 1198 44.92 40.45 33.22
C LEU A 1198 45.73 39.68 32.16
N GLY A 1199 47.05 39.59 32.32
CA GLY A 1199 47.99 39.20 31.26
C GLY A 1199 48.38 40.38 30.37
N ILE A 1200 49.28 40.16 29.41
CA ILE A 1200 49.75 41.17 28.44
C ILE A 1200 48.70 41.41 27.33
N GLY A 1201 48.55 42.66 26.90
CA GLY A 1201 47.73 43.06 25.75
C GLY A 1201 46.30 43.48 26.07
N TYR A 1202 45.99 43.79 27.34
CA TYR A 1202 44.65 44.13 27.82
C TYR A 1202 44.59 45.51 28.47
N TYR A 1203 43.49 46.23 28.28
CA TYR A 1203 43.28 47.56 28.84
C TYR A 1203 42.78 47.51 30.27
N TYR A 1204 43.29 48.42 31.09
CA TYR A 1204 42.85 48.68 32.46
C TYR A 1204 42.68 50.18 32.72
N LYS A 1205 41.93 50.50 33.78
CA LYS A 1205 41.72 51.87 34.24
C LYS A 1205 42.75 52.23 35.30
N ASP A 1206 43.46 53.32 35.11
CA ASP A 1206 44.39 53.82 36.14
C ASP A 1206 43.59 54.28 37.36
N SER A 1207 43.73 53.60 38.49
CA SER A 1207 43.00 53.92 39.71
C SER A 1207 43.39 55.28 40.30
N SER A 1208 44.59 55.80 39.95
CA SER A 1208 45.04 57.14 40.30
C SER A 1208 44.44 58.22 39.38
N ASN A 1209 43.96 57.84 38.19
CA ASN A 1209 43.32 58.73 37.24
C ASN A 1209 42.13 58.06 36.54
N LYS A 1210 40.92 58.30 37.07
CA LYS A 1210 39.66 57.72 36.58
C LYS A 1210 39.31 58.03 35.11
N ASN A 1211 40.07 58.85 34.40
CA ASN A 1211 39.85 59.14 32.98
C ASN A 1211 40.95 58.56 32.07
N LYS A 1212 41.94 57.85 32.63
CA LYS A 1212 43.06 57.27 31.89
C LYS A 1212 42.90 55.75 31.78
N PHE A 1213 43.01 55.25 30.56
CA PHE A 1213 43.11 53.83 30.26
C PHE A 1213 44.52 53.52 29.80
N GLU A 1214 45.09 52.43 30.28
CA GLU A 1214 46.41 51.94 29.91
C GLU A 1214 46.31 50.50 29.42
N ILE A 1215 47.22 50.09 28.54
CA ILE A 1215 47.33 48.70 28.08
C ILE A 1215 48.42 47.99 28.87
N THR A 1216 48.20 46.73 29.23
CA THR A 1216 49.22 45.87 29.83
C THR A 1216 50.27 45.52 28.80
N TYR A 1217 51.52 45.92 29.04
CA TYR A 1217 52.69 45.60 28.23
C TYR A 1217 53.81 44.97 29.05
#